data_AF-A0A9E0GR10-F1
#
_entry.id   AF-A0A9E0GR10-F1
#
_cell.length_a   1.000
_cell.length_b   1.000
_cell.length_c   1.000
_cell.angle_alpha   90.00
_cell.angle_beta   90.00
_cell.angle_gamma   90.00
#
_symmetry.space_group_name_H-M   'P 1'
#
loop_
_entity.id
_entity.type
_entity.pdbx_description
1 polymer ?
#
loop_
_entity_poly.entity_id
_entity_poly.type
_entity_poly.pdbx_seq_one_letter_code
_entity_poly.pdbx_strand_id
1 'polypeptide(L)'
;MASGILITAISSGSGKTAAACALMAAYQAQNKKVSSCKCGPDYIDPMFHKEVLGVDSKNLDLFFSSEDELRKEYAKHAADAELVITEGVMGYYDGMRLDSVTASSYDVARTLDIPAVLILPCKGAALSLCAVVSGIVSFQKDSNIQGIILNRVSKMLYPRLKKMLEDHLKSEGYDIPVLGYIPQDEAFCLESRHLGLVTPQEICHLKEQMTKAGNIVTETVDLDRLYQIAQGEQKANSPEKGQIKQNMRNGQSREPFQCDMEKYKSSDDGKVRVGVAKDAAFCFYYKENLELLEESGAELVFFSPLRDQKIPENISGLIFGGGYPELNCKELSENNSMRRSVKDAIRSGMPCLAECGGFMYLHEEMEDERHIVWEMAGVLNGRTYPAGKLVRFGYVELSHEKEQKESCYLKQGEVIKGHEFHYWDSSDNGEGLTAAKPDRRTSWKCVHTEGSLFAGYPHLYMPSCPQFAKRFTDQCRLFAKENEANKKKQRRNHMSEDRKNMKEQSEPELEKVTKRLNEYLEQICPPDQKAAAQAKKRWKQIAKPLFSLGKLEDAVTKIAGMKGSPAYSLDKKGLVIMCADNGVVEEGVTQTGQEVTAVVAENFTKSETSVCKMAQIAGVDLFPIDIGMVSDVPGVTKKEYKIAPGTKNMTREAAMTRTEAIRAILTGIEIVGMLKSKSYEILATGEMGIGNTTTSSAVASVLTDIPVKLMTGRGAGLSADGLRRKIAAIERAISLHAPDRGDPIDIISKVGGFDIAGLTGVFLGGAIFRIPIVIDGFISSVAALCAARLVPDCIGYMLPSHCSGEPAASKVLDELGLSALLDCGMSLGEGSGAVAVMPLLEMGLSVYKSMSTFEEIRVEQYEELK
;
A
#
# COMPACT_ATOMS: atom_id res chain seq x y z
N MET A 1 22.45 -31.59 -24.78
CA MET A 1 21.40 -30.98 -23.95
C MET A 1 21.88 -31.03 -22.51
N ALA A 2 21.57 -30.02 -21.70
CA ALA A 2 21.84 -30.08 -20.26
C ALA A 2 21.19 -31.34 -19.66
N SER A 3 21.81 -31.92 -18.65
CA SER A 3 21.22 -33.02 -17.88
C SER A 3 19.99 -32.51 -17.15
N GLY A 4 18.92 -33.29 -17.12
CA GLY A 4 17.63 -32.85 -16.59
C GLY A 4 17.04 -33.92 -15.68
N ILE A 5 16.39 -33.50 -14.60
CA ILE A 5 15.69 -34.44 -13.72
C ILE A 5 14.41 -33.81 -13.18
N LEU A 6 13.35 -34.61 -13.11
CA LEU A 6 12.10 -34.24 -12.46
C LEU A 6 12.09 -34.75 -11.01
N ILE A 7 11.85 -33.86 -10.05
CA ILE A 7 11.57 -34.21 -8.66
C ILE A 7 10.05 -34.26 -8.47
N THR A 8 9.51 -35.44 -8.20
CA THR A 8 8.07 -35.69 -8.11
C THR A 8 7.67 -36.34 -6.79
N ALA A 9 6.38 -36.53 -6.54
CA ALA A 9 5.86 -37.22 -5.37
C ALA A 9 4.51 -37.89 -5.65
N ILE A 10 4.00 -38.62 -4.66
CA ILE A 10 2.69 -39.29 -4.74
C ILE A 10 1.51 -38.32 -4.60
N SER A 11 1.73 -37.14 -3.99
CA SER A 11 0.69 -36.12 -3.76
C SER A 11 1.29 -34.77 -3.35
N SER A 12 0.46 -33.74 -3.32
CA SER A 12 0.76 -32.44 -2.67
C SER A 12 1.12 -32.61 -1.19
N GLY A 13 1.97 -31.73 -0.64
CA GLY A 13 2.40 -31.80 0.77
C GLY A 13 3.44 -32.90 1.10
N SER A 14 3.90 -33.66 0.11
CA SER A 14 4.94 -34.69 0.27
C SER A 14 6.37 -34.15 0.43
N GLY A 15 6.58 -32.83 0.33
CA GLY A 15 7.88 -32.17 0.50
C GLY A 15 8.72 -31.98 -0.78
N LYS A 16 8.07 -31.93 -1.96
CA LYS A 16 8.75 -31.75 -3.26
C LYS A 16 9.57 -30.46 -3.32
N THR A 17 8.95 -29.31 -3.02
CA THR A 17 9.59 -27.99 -3.06
C THR A 17 10.83 -27.93 -2.16
N ALA A 18 10.70 -28.38 -0.91
CA ALA A 18 11.83 -28.43 0.03
C ALA A 18 12.96 -29.34 -0.46
N ALA A 19 12.63 -30.51 -1.03
CA ALA A 19 13.63 -31.41 -1.59
C ALA A 19 14.30 -30.82 -2.84
N ALA A 20 13.54 -30.23 -3.76
CA ALA A 20 14.06 -29.59 -4.96
C ALA A 20 15.00 -28.42 -4.62
N CYS A 21 14.59 -27.53 -3.71
CA CYS A 21 15.42 -26.42 -3.22
C CYS A 21 16.70 -26.90 -2.52
N ALA A 22 16.61 -27.93 -1.68
CA ALA A 22 17.79 -28.49 -1.02
C ALA A 22 18.77 -29.13 -2.01
N LEU A 23 18.27 -29.82 -3.03
CA LEU A 23 19.10 -30.37 -4.10
C LEU A 23 19.76 -29.26 -4.94
N MET A 24 19.02 -28.20 -5.28
CA MET A 24 19.55 -27.01 -5.94
C MET A 24 20.70 -26.40 -5.14
N ALA A 25 20.50 -26.17 -3.84
CA ALA A 25 21.52 -25.63 -2.94
C ALA A 25 22.75 -26.55 -2.85
N ALA A 26 22.55 -27.88 -2.76
CA ALA A 26 23.62 -28.85 -2.67
C ALA A 26 24.50 -28.88 -3.93
N TYR A 27 23.91 -28.92 -5.12
CA TYR A 27 24.68 -28.89 -6.38
C TYR A 27 25.33 -27.54 -6.63
N GLN A 28 24.68 -26.44 -6.25
CA GLN A 28 25.29 -25.11 -6.33
C GLN A 28 26.53 -25.00 -5.42
N ALA A 29 26.49 -25.57 -4.22
CA ALA A 29 27.64 -25.64 -3.32
C ALA A 29 28.79 -26.49 -3.88
N GLN A 30 28.48 -27.45 -4.76
CA GLN A 30 29.47 -28.21 -5.55
C GLN A 30 29.93 -27.48 -6.82
N ASN A 31 29.64 -26.19 -6.97
CA ASN A 31 29.97 -25.34 -8.11
C ASN A 31 29.38 -25.81 -9.45
N LYS A 32 28.27 -26.56 -9.43
CA LYS A 32 27.53 -26.90 -10.66
C LYS A 32 26.69 -25.72 -11.13
N LYS A 33 26.65 -25.50 -12.44
CA LYS A 33 25.66 -24.58 -13.04
C LYS A 33 24.29 -25.22 -13.06
N VAL A 34 23.44 -24.84 -12.12
CA VAL A 34 22.08 -25.38 -11.98
C VAL A 34 21.05 -24.37 -12.47
N SER A 35 20.11 -24.82 -13.29
CA SER A 35 18.86 -24.12 -13.59
C SER A 35 17.68 -24.87 -13.00
N SER A 36 16.56 -24.18 -12.85
CA SER A 36 15.34 -24.75 -12.30
C SER A 36 14.14 -24.54 -13.21
N CYS A 37 13.21 -25.50 -13.16
CA CYS A 37 11.90 -25.41 -13.78
C CYS A 37 10.82 -25.87 -12.79
N LYS A 38 9.58 -25.48 -13.02
CA LYS A 38 8.41 -25.92 -12.25
C LYS A 38 7.32 -26.40 -13.20
N CYS A 39 6.82 -27.62 -13.01
CA CYS A 39 5.66 -28.10 -13.77
C CYS A 39 4.39 -27.33 -13.36
N GLY A 40 3.52 -27.06 -14.32
CA GLY A 40 2.21 -26.43 -14.10
C GLY A 40 2.27 -24.91 -13.86
N PRO A 41 1.10 -24.29 -13.61
CA PRO A 41 0.96 -22.85 -13.43
C PRO A 41 1.15 -22.51 -11.94
N ASP A 42 2.37 -22.18 -11.55
CA ASP A 42 2.72 -21.87 -10.15
C ASP A 42 3.60 -20.62 -10.08
N TYR A 43 3.37 -19.75 -9.10
CA TYR A 43 4.17 -18.55 -8.87
C TYR A 43 5.11 -18.67 -7.67
N ILE A 44 4.76 -19.47 -6.67
CA ILE A 44 5.44 -19.49 -5.37
C ILE A 44 6.70 -20.36 -5.47
N ASP A 45 6.59 -21.56 -6.04
CA ASP A 45 7.74 -22.46 -6.18
C ASP A 45 8.87 -21.84 -7.03
N PRO A 46 8.59 -21.18 -8.18
CA PRO A 46 9.60 -20.42 -8.91
C PRO A 46 10.28 -19.32 -8.09
N MET A 47 9.59 -18.67 -7.15
CA MET A 47 10.21 -17.67 -6.27
C MET A 47 11.21 -18.32 -5.31
N PHE A 48 10.89 -19.49 -4.75
CA PHE A 48 11.83 -20.25 -3.91
C PHE A 48 13.06 -20.68 -4.70
N HIS A 49 12.87 -21.22 -5.91
CA HIS A 49 13.98 -21.58 -6.79
C HIS A 49 14.91 -20.40 -7.06
N LYS A 50 14.32 -19.23 -7.34
CA LYS A 50 15.07 -17.99 -7.60
C LYS A 50 15.86 -17.52 -6.38
N GLU A 51 15.27 -17.58 -5.19
CA GLU A 51 15.96 -17.20 -3.96
C GLU A 51 17.17 -18.11 -3.69
N VAL A 52 17.04 -19.41 -3.97
CA VAL A 52 18.13 -20.38 -3.82
C VAL A 52 19.23 -20.17 -4.87
N LEU A 53 18.86 -20.18 -6.15
CA LEU A 53 19.84 -20.21 -7.24
C LEU A 53 20.35 -18.82 -7.66
N GLY A 54 19.61 -17.76 -7.34
CA GLY A 54 19.87 -16.40 -7.83
C GLY A 54 19.51 -16.17 -9.30
N VAL A 55 18.93 -17.18 -9.97
CA VAL A 55 18.46 -17.12 -11.37
C VAL A 55 16.98 -17.50 -11.45
N ASP A 56 16.26 -17.02 -12.46
CA ASP A 56 14.83 -17.28 -12.58
C ASP A 56 14.53 -18.76 -12.89
N SER A 57 13.38 -19.23 -12.41
CA SER A 57 12.79 -20.52 -12.78
C SER A 57 11.69 -20.33 -13.83
N LYS A 58 11.55 -21.27 -14.77
CA LYS A 58 10.46 -21.29 -15.76
C LYS A 58 9.33 -22.24 -15.38
N ASN A 59 8.11 -21.90 -15.78
CA ASN A 59 6.97 -22.82 -15.72
C ASN A 59 6.94 -23.71 -16.97
N LEU A 60 6.64 -24.99 -16.78
CA LEU A 60 6.52 -25.99 -17.85
C LEU A 60 5.11 -26.58 -17.83
N ASP A 61 4.31 -26.24 -18.82
CA ASP A 61 2.89 -26.50 -18.79
C ASP A 61 2.33 -26.83 -20.19
N LEU A 62 1.83 -28.06 -20.34
CA LEU A 62 1.26 -28.58 -21.59
C LEU A 62 -0.21 -28.19 -21.83
N PHE A 63 -0.86 -27.55 -20.85
CA PHE A 63 -2.12 -26.85 -21.11
C PHE A 63 -1.83 -25.51 -21.79
N PHE A 64 -0.82 -24.78 -21.35
CA PHE A 64 -0.47 -23.47 -21.93
C PHE A 64 0.31 -23.55 -23.25
N SER A 65 1.15 -24.57 -23.40
CA SER A 65 2.03 -24.72 -24.56
C SER A 65 1.85 -26.07 -25.24
N SER A 66 2.16 -26.13 -26.53
CA SER A 66 2.33 -27.41 -27.23
C SER A 66 3.60 -28.12 -26.78
N GLU A 67 3.70 -29.42 -27.04
CA GLU A 67 4.90 -30.18 -26.68
C GLU A 67 6.19 -29.61 -27.34
N ASP A 68 6.10 -29.14 -28.58
CA ASP A 68 7.26 -28.61 -29.31
C ASP A 68 7.70 -27.25 -28.78
N GLU A 69 6.75 -26.39 -28.40
CA GLU A 69 7.04 -25.12 -27.72
C GLU A 69 7.69 -25.38 -26.35
N LEU A 70 7.14 -26.33 -25.58
CA LEU A 70 7.69 -26.69 -24.27
C LEU A 70 9.12 -27.21 -24.39
N ARG A 71 9.42 -28.08 -25.36
CA ARG A 71 10.79 -28.56 -25.64
C ARG A 71 11.73 -27.43 -26.00
N LYS A 72 11.29 -26.52 -26.87
CA LYS A 72 12.09 -25.37 -27.32
C LYS A 72 12.40 -24.42 -26.17
N GLU A 73 11.41 -24.08 -25.36
CA GLU A 73 11.58 -23.20 -24.21
C GLU A 73 12.45 -23.83 -23.13
N TYR A 74 12.27 -25.13 -22.87
CA TYR A 74 13.14 -25.87 -21.97
C TYR A 74 14.60 -25.86 -22.46
N ALA A 75 14.84 -26.16 -23.74
CA ALA A 75 16.18 -26.15 -24.31
C ALA A 75 16.84 -24.76 -24.26
N LYS A 76 16.06 -23.69 -24.52
CA LYS A 76 16.52 -22.30 -24.41
C LYS A 76 16.91 -21.96 -22.97
N HIS A 77 16.08 -22.30 -22.00
CA HIS A 77 16.32 -22.03 -20.58
C HIS A 77 17.47 -22.87 -19.99
N ALA A 78 17.64 -24.09 -20.50
CA ALA A 78 18.68 -25.02 -20.09
C ALA A 78 20.04 -24.78 -20.77
N ALA A 79 20.15 -23.82 -21.70
CA ALA A 79 21.30 -23.69 -22.59
C ALA A 79 22.65 -23.51 -21.85
N ASP A 80 22.64 -22.77 -20.74
CA ASP A 80 23.85 -22.45 -19.96
C ASP A 80 24.01 -23.33 -18.69
N ALA A 81 23.13 -24.31 -18.49
CA ALA A 81 23.11 -25.16 -17.31
C ALA A 81 23.84 -26.50 -17.54
N GLU A 82 24.52 -27.00 -16.50
CA GLU A 82 24.98 -28.38 -16.43
C GLU A 82 23.86 -29.32 -15.98
N LEU A 83 22.99 -28.85 -15.10
CA LEU A 83 21.87 -29.61 -14.53
C LEU A 83 20.62 -28.73 -14.47
N VAL A 84 19.48 -29.30 -14.88
CA VAL A 84 18.17 -28.70 -14.69
C VAL A 84 17.37 -29.53 -13.70
N ILE A 85 17.01 -28.93 -12.57
CA ILE A 85 16.11 -29.53 -11.59
C ILE A 85 14.71 -29.02 -11.86
N THR A 86 13.84 -29.90 -12.35
CA THR A 86 12.43 -29.62 -12.58
C THR A 86 11.63 -30.09 -11.38
N GLU A 87 10.90 -29.20 -10.72
CA GLU A 87 9.97 -29.59 -9.65
C GLU A 87 8.60 -29.97 -10.25
N GLY A 88 8.04 -31.11 -9.84
CA GLY A 88 6.70 -31.53 -10.21
C GLY A 88 5.58 -30.79 -9.46
N VAL A 89 4.38 -30.80 -10.02
CA VAL A 89 3.13 -30.31 -9.42
C VAL A 89 2.25 -31.48 -8.98
N MET A 90 1.45 -31.29 -7.93
CA MET A 90 0.52 -32.30 -7.37
C MET A 90 1.19 -33.69 -7.17
N GLY A 91 0.48 -34.80 -7.40
CA GLY A 91 1.06 -36.12 -7.57
C GLY A 91 1.59 -36.33 -8.98
N TYR A 92 2.46 -37.32 -9.17
CA TYR A 92 3.19 -37.51 -10.43
C TYR A 92 2.29 -37.60 -11.67
N TYR A 93 1.15 -38.26 -11.55
CA TYR A 93 0.19 -38.47 -12.64
C TYR A 93 -1.00 -37.51 -12.62
N ASP A 94 -1.07 -36.61 -11.65
CA ASP A 94 -2.20 -35.70 -11.47
C ASP A 94 -2.06 -34.53 -12.46
N GLY A 95 -2.96 -34.45 -13.43
CA GLY A 95 -2.96 -33.45 -14.49
C GLY A 95 -4.19 -32.55 -14.47
N MET A 96 -4.55 -32.03 -15.65
CA MET A 96 -5.67 -31.12 -15.84
C MET A 96 -7.04 -31.72 -15.48
N ARG A 97 -7.18 -33.06 -15.50
CA ARG A 97 -8.44 -33.78 -15.26
C ARG A 97 -8.23 -34.97 -14.33
N LEU A 98 -9.29 -35.35 -13.62
CA LEU A 98 -9.29 -36.50 -12.71
C LEU A 98 -9.05 -37.86 -13.41
N ASP A 99 -9.37 -37.94 -14.70
CA ASP A 99 -9.34 -39.16 -15.50
C ASP A 99 -8.25 -39.16 -16.58
N SER A 100 -7.28 -38.24 -16.50
CA SER A 100 -6.20 -38.12 -17.48
C SER A 100 -4.88 -37.67 -16.86
N VAL A 101 -3.77 -38.18 -17.41
CA VAL A 101 -2.41 -37.73 -17.10
C VAL A 101 -2.00 -36.47 -17.89
N THR A 102 -2.85 -35.95 -18.78
CA THR A 102 -2.55 -34.77 -19.60
C THR A 102 -2.19 -33.55 -18.75
N ALA A 103 -1.09 -32.89 -19.08
CA ALA A 103 -0.54 -31.75 -18.34
C ALA A 103 -0.21 -32.07 -16.86
N SER A 104 0.14 -33.32 -16.57
CA SER A 104 0.73 -33.73 -15.28
C SER A 104 2.25 -33.60 -15.28
N SER A 105 2.87 -33.76 -14.10
CA SER A 105 4.33 -33.85 -13.98
C SER A 105 4.92 -34.98 -14.83
N TYR A 106 4.25 -36.12 -14.89
CA TYR A 106 4.59 -37.24 -15.78
C TYR A 106 4.57 -36.83 -17.25
N ASP A 107 3.55 -36.10 -17.68
CA ASP A 107 3.41 -35.70 -19.08
C ASP A 107 4.53 -34.74 -19.52
N VAL A 108 4.94 -33.83 -18.62
CA VAL A 108 6.11 -32.96 -18.84
C VAL A 108 7.40 -33.76 -18.90
N ALA A 109 7.65 -34.68 -17.96
CA ALA A 109 8.85 -35.51 -17.96
C ALA A 109 8.95 -36.39 -19.22
N ARG A 110 7.84 -37.00 -19.62
CA ARG A 110 7.71 -37.79 -20.85
C ARG A 110 7.98 -36.93 -22.09
N THR A 111 7.41 -35.73 -22.14
CA THR A 111 7.58 -34.79 -23.26
C THR A 111 9.04 -34.38 -23.45
N LEU A 112 9.74 -34.14 -22.34
CA LEU A 112 11.14 -33.72 -22.31
C LEU A 112 12.13 -34.90 -22.35
N ASP A 113 11.66 -36.14 -22.25
CA ASP A 113 12.48 -37.36 -22.10
C ASP A 113 13.48 -37.24 -20.92
N ILE A 114 13.02 -36.70 -19.79
CA ILE A 114 13.83 -36.58 -18.56
C ILE A 114 13.42 -37.61 -17.50
N PRO A 115 14.37 -38.20 -16.75
CA PRO A 115 14.08 -39.11 -15.65
C PRO A 115 13.35 -38.42 -14.50
N ALA A 116 12.55 -39.19 -13.76
CA ALA A 116 11.86 -38.74 -12.55
C ALA A 116 12.44 -39.41 -11.29
N VAL A 117 12.49 -38.65 -10.20
CA VAL A 117 12.85 -39.13 -8.86
C VAL A 117 11.70 -38.87 -7.91
N LEU A 118 11.27 -39.94 -7.24
CA LEU A 118 10.12 -39.94 -6.36
C LEU A 118 10.52 -39.57 -4.93
N ILE A 119 10.02 -38.45 -4.44
CA ILE A 119 10.04 -38.09 -3.01
C ILE A 119 8.93 -38.85 -2.31
N LEU A 120 9.30 -39.82 -1.47
CA LEU A 120 8.36 -40.72 -0.79
C LEU A 120 8.24 -40.35 0.70
N PRO A 121 7.12 -39.78 1.17
CA PRO A 121 6.92 -39.53 2.59
C PRO A 121 6.72 -40.86 3.35
N CYS A 122 7.60 -41.16 4.31
CA CYS A 122 7.58 -42.45 5.02
C CYS A 122 7.01 -42.39 6.44
N LYS A 123 6.70 -41.19 6.96
CA LYS A 123 6.22 -41.03 8.34
C LYS A 123 4.95 -41.86 8.58
N GLY A 124 5.00 -42.73 9.59
CA GLY A 124 3.86 -43.56 10.00
C GLY A 124 3.59 -44.78 9.10
N ALA A 125 4.48 -45.08 8.14
CA ALA A 125 4.33 -46.22 7.24
C ALA A 125 5.60 -47.09 7.19
N ALA A 126 5.42 -48.38 6.90
CA ALA A 126 6.49 -49.35 6.68
C ALA A 126 6.19 -50.17 5.41
N LEU A 127 5.79 -51.43 5.52
CA LEU A 127 5.55 -52.31 4.36
C LEU A 127 4.52 -51.77 3.36
N SER A 128 3.54 -50.98 3.81
CA SER A 128 2.58 -50.31 2.92
C SER A 128 3.24 -49.38 1.89
N LEU A 129 4.46 -48.90 2.16
CA LEU A 129 5.23 -48.10 1.21
C LEU A 129 5.57 -48.89 -0.06
N CYS A 130 5.79 -50.20 0.05
CA CYS A 130 5.99 -51.08 -1.11
C CYS A 130 4.79 -51.00 -2.05
N ALA A 131 3.56 -51.22 -1.54
CA ALA A 131 2.35 -51.15 -2.35
C ALA A 131 2.16 -49.77 -3.02
N VAL A 132 2.46 -48.68 -2.31
CA VAL A 132 2.39 -47.32 -2.85
C VAL A 132 3.38 -47.12 -4.00
N VAL A 133 4.65 -47.46 -3.79
CA VAL A 133 5.69 -47.26 -4.81
C VAL A 133 5.43 -48.17 -6.01
N SER A 134 5.11 -49.44 -5.80
CA SER A 134 4.76 -50.37 -6.88
C SER A 134 3.60 -49.87 -7.72
N GLY A 135 2.54 -49.35 -7.09
CA GLY A 135 1.42 -48.72 -7.79
C GLY A 135 1.88 -47.54 -8.65
N ILE A 136 2.69 -46.64 -8.09
CA ILE A 136 3.17 -45.45 -8.80
C ILE A 136 4.12 -45.82 -9.97
N VAL A 137 5.04 -46.76 -9.76
CA VAL A 137 6.01 -47.17 -10.78
C VAL A 137 5.34 -47.93 -11.93
N SER A 138 4.36 -48.79 -11.62
CA SER A 138 3.72 -49.66 -12.61
C SER A 138 2.50 -49.07 -13.32
N PHE A 139 1.95 -47.94 -12.83
CA PHE A 139 0.73 -47.35 -13.37
C PHE A 139 0.84 -46.98 -14.87
N GLN A 140 1.93 -46.30 -15.25
CA GLN A 140 2.30 -46.07 -16.65
C GLN A 140 3.54 -46.90 -16.98
N LYS A 141 3.52 -47.59 -18.12
CA LYS A 141 4.62 -48.49 -18.53
C LYS A 141 5.94 -47.75 -18.72
N ASP A 142 5.85 -46.49 -19.13
CA ASP A 142 6.93 -45.54 -19.36
C ASP A 142 7.02 -44.50 -18.24
N SER A 143 6.69 -44.87 -17.00
CA SER A 143 6.73 -43.97 -15.84
C SER A 143 8.05 -43.23 -15.66
N ASN A 144 9.17 -43.78 -16.14
CA ASN A 144 10.51 -43.17 -16.12
C ASN A 144 10.98 -42.74 -14.72
N ILE A 145 10.45 -43.37 -13.66
CA ILE A 145 10.93 -43.19 -12.29
C ILE A 145 12.23 -44.00 -12.17
N GLN A 146 13.34 -43.32 -11.94
CA GLN A 146 14.68 -43.91 -11.89
C GLN A 146 15.35 -43.78 -10.52
N GLY A 147 14.67 -43.18 -9.54
CA GLY A 147 15.19 -43.13 -8.18
C GLY A 147 14.13 -42.74 -7.15
N ILE A 148 14.41 -43.06 -5.89
CA ILE A 148 13.53 -42.75 -4.75
C ILE A 148 14.35 -42.06 -3.66
N ILE A 149 13.82 -40.97 -3.12
CA ILE A 149 14.36 -40.31 -1.91
C ILE A 149 13.31 -40.44 -0.80
N LEU A 150 13.69 -41.01 0.33
CA LEU A 150 12.78 -41.22 1.46
C LEU A 150 12.66 -39.95 2.30
N ASN A 151 11.46 -39.38 2.41
CA ASN A 151 11.24 -38.15 3.15
C ASN A 151 10.69 -38.41 4.56
N ARG A 152 11.12 -37.57 5.52
CA ARG A 152 10.78 -37.63 6.95
C ARG A 152 11.24 -38.94 7.60
N VAL A 153 12.47 -39.37 7.31
CA VAL A 153 13.08 -40.62 7.81
C VAL A 153 14.30 -40.34 8.67
N SER A 154 14.47 -41.07 9.77
CA SER A 154 15.67 -40.96 10.61
C SER A 154 16.84 -41.77 10.05
N LYS A 155 18.07 -41.35 10.35
CA LYS A 155 19.31 -42.06 9.98
C LYS A 155 19.28 -43.55 10.35
N MET A 156 18.70 -43.88 11.49
CA MET A 156 18.60 -45.26 11.99
C MET A 156 17.61 -46.11 11.18
N LEU A 157 16.51 -45.53 10.71
CA LEU A 157 15.45 -46.26 9.99
C LEU A 157 15.77 -46.39 8.50
N TYR A 158 16.48 -45.43 7.92
CA TYR A 158 16.79 -45.36 6.48
C TYR A 158 17.34 -46.68 5.90
N PRO A 159 18.38 -47.34 6.45
CA PRO A 159 18.94 -48.55 5.84
C PRO A 159 17.94 -49.70 5.74
N ARG A 160 17.00 -49.80 6.70
CA ARG A 160 15.98 -50.85 6.72
C ARG A 160 14.91 -50.61 5.66
N LEU A 161 14.43 -49.36 5.54
CA LEU A 161 13.44 -48.99 4.52
C LEU A 161 14.03 -49.06 3.11
N LYS A 162 15.28 -48.60 2.94
CA LYS A 162 16.03 -48.72 1.68
C LYS A 162 16.06 -50.17 1.20
N LYS A 163 16.58 -51.08 2.03
CA LYS A 163 16.66 -52.50 1.68
C LYS A 163 15.29 -53.10 1.36
N MET A 164 14.28 -52.83 2.20
CA MET A 164 12.92 -53.34 1.99
C MET A 164 12.32 -52.89 0.65
N LEU A 165 12.47 -51.62 0.29
CA LEU A 165 11.93 -51.07 -0.97
C LEU A 165 12.70 -51.59 -2.18
N GLU A 166 14.04 -51.61 -2.13
CA GLU A 166 14.87 -52.11 -3.23
C GLU A 166 14.65 -53.61 -3.48
N ASP A 167 14.63 -54.43 -2.43
CA ASP A 167 14.38 -55.87 -2.54
C ASP A 167 12.98 -56.15 -3.14
N HIS A 168 11.97 -55.38 -2.72
CA HIS A 168 10.60 -55.52 -3.24
C HIS A 168 10.48 -55.10 -4.72
N LEU A 169 10.97 -53.91 -5.08
CA LEU A 169 10.93 -53.43 -6.47
C LEU A 169 11.69 -54.36 -7.40
N LYS A 170 12.85 -54.87 -6.95
CA LYS A 170 13.61 -55.87 -7.71
C LYS A 170 12.83 -57.16 -7.92
N SER A 171 12.07 -57.61 -6.92
CA SER A 171 11.20 -58.79 -7.05
C SER A 171 10.04 -58.59 -8.05
N GLU A 172 9.64 -57.34 -8.30
CA GLU A 172 8.65 -56.97 -9.31
C GLU A 172 9.27 -56.63 -10.69
N GLY A 173 10.60 -56.75 -10.82
CA GLY A 173 11.32 -56.50 -12.07
C GLY A 173 11.76 -55.06 -12.29
N TYR A 174 11.70 -54.20 -11.28
CA TYR A 174 12.16 -52.82 -11.33
C TYR A 174 13.51 -52.65 -10.62
N ASP A 175 14.51 -52.11 -11.33
CA ASP A 175 15.83 -51.78 -10.78
C ASP A 175 15.91 -50.28 -10.46
N ILE A 176 15.18 -49.86 -9.42
CA ILE A 176 15.07 -48.46 -9.01
C ILE A 176 15.78 -48.27 -7.66
N PRO A 177 16.89 -47.53 -7.61
CA PRO A 177 17.65 -47.30 -6.37
C PRO A 177 16.93 -46.35 -5.41
N VAL A 178 17.09 -46.60 -4.12
CA VAL A 178 16.80 -45.63 -3.07
C VAL A 178 18.05 -44.78 -2.84
N LEU A 179 18.02 -43.55 -3.34
CA LEU A 179 19.16 -42.64 -3.45
C LEU A 179 19.56 -42.02 -2.11
N GLY A 180 18.66 -42.01 -1.13
CA GLY A 180 18.94 -41.33 0.14
C GLY A 180 17.70 -41.11 0.99
N TYR A 181 17.86 -40.28 2.01
CA TYR A 181 16.74 -39.83 2.83
C TYR A 181 16.85 -38.36 3.23
N ILE A 182 15.71 -37.76 3.54
CA ILE A 182 15.59 -36.43 4.13
C ILE A 182 15.03 -36.60 5.55
N PRO A 183 15.75 -36.15 6.60
CA PRO A 183 15.26 -36.23 7.97
C PRO A 183 14.13 -35.24 8.25
N GLN A 184 13.42 -35.46 9.36
CA GLN A 184 12.55 -34.42 9.89
C GLN A 184 13.42 -33.36 10.58
N ASP A 185 13.66 -32.25 9.91
CA ASP A 185 14.44 -31.10 10.39
C ASP A 185 13.73 -29.80 9.96
N GLU A 186 13.86 -28.75 10.78
CA GLU A 186 13.30 -27.42 10.52
C GLU A 186 13.85 -26.80 9.23
N ALA A 187 15.05 -27.21 8.77
CA ALA A 187 15.63 -26.77 7.51
C ALA A 187 14.75 -27.11 6.29
N PHE A 188 13.90 -28.13 6.39
CA PHE A 188 12.98 -28.54 5.33
C PHE A 188 11.53 -28.05 5.58
N CYS A 189 11.32 -27.26 6.65
CA CYS A 189 10.02 -26.70 7.00
C CYS A 189 9.82 -25.38 6.24
N LEU A 190 9.19 -25.45 5.07
CA LEU A 190 8.65 -24.28 4.40
C LEU A 190 7.25 -24.06 4.98
N GLU A 191 7.07 -22.97 5.74
CA GLU A 191 5.78 -22.66 6.36
C GLU A 191 4.69 -22.59 5.30
N SER A 192 3.52 -23.14 5.60
CA SER A 192 2.35 -23.10 4.73
C SER A 192 1.29 -22.17 5.31
N ARG A 193 0.73 -21.28 4.49
CA ARG A 193 -0.49 -20.54 4.80
C ARG A 193 -1.72 -21.27 4.22
N HIS A 194 -2.92 -20.78 4.52
CA HIS A 194 -4.17 -21.31 3.95
C HIS A 194 -4.20 -21.34 2.41
N LEU A 195 -3.31 -20.59 1.75
CA LEU A 195 -3.24 -20.32 0.31
C LEU A 195 -2.01 -20.91 -0.41
N GLY A 196 -1.22 -21.79 0.22
CA GLY A 196 0.02 -22.33 -0.35
C GLY A 196 1.22 -22.13 0.57
N LEU A 197 2.44 -22.23 0.04
CA LEU A 197 3.64 -21.92 0.82
C LEU A 197 3.70 -20.41 1.15
N VAL A 198 4.26 -20.07 2.31
CA VAL A 198 4.65 -18.70 2.63
C VAL A 198 5.67 -18.24 1.57
N THR A 199 5.56 -17.01 1.07
CA THR A 199 6.50 -16.49 0.06
C THR A 199 7.91 -16.37 0.64
N PRO A 200 8.97 -16.45 -0.18
CA PRO A 200 10.35 -16.29 0.29
C PRO A 200 10.62 -15.00 1.08
N GLN A 201 9.90 -13.92 0.76
CA GLN A 201 10.08 -12.59 1.37
C GLN A 201 9.61 -12.53 2.82
N GLU A 202 8.75 -13.46 3.23
CA GLU A 202 8.20 -13.54 4.58
C GLU A 202 9.02 -14.47 5.50
N ILE A 203 9.95 -15.26 4.94
CA ILE A 203 10.80 -16.19 5.70
C ILE A 203 12.13 -15.52 6.05
N CYS A 204 12.27 -15.12 7.31
CA CYS A 204 13.55 -14.64 7.85
C CYS A 204 14.63 -15.72 7.67
N HIS A 205 15.80 -15.34 7.15
CA HIS A 205 16.96 -16.23 6.97
C HIS A 205 16.75 -17.44 6.02
N LEU A 206 15.83 -17.36 5.04
CA LEU A 206 15.59 -18.45 4.08
C LEU A 206 16.86 -18.98 3.40
N LYS A 207 17.80 -18.10 3.03
CA LYS A 207 19.06 -18.51 2.40
C LYS A 207 19.92 -19.38 3.33
N GLU A 208 19.97 -19.06 4.61
CA GLU A 208 20.68 -19.86 5.63
C GLU A 208 19.98 -21.20 5.84
N GLN A 209 18.64 -21.19 5.89
CA GLN A 209 17.81 -22.39 5.99
C GLN A 209 18.05 -23.34 4.80
N MET A 210 18.05 -22.81 3.57
CA MET A 210 18.28 -23.59 2.35
C MET A 210 19.73 -24.08 2.24
N THR A 211 20.70 -23.30 2.73
CA THR A 211 22.10 -23.75 2.84
C THR A 211 22.22 -24.94 3.80
N LYS A 212 21.57 -24.86 4.98
CA LYS A 212 21.51 -25.98 5.93
C LYS A 212 20.84 -27.20 5.30
N ALA A 213 19.73 -27.02 4.60
CA ALA A 213 19.03 -28.11 3.90
C ALA A 213 19.92 -28.78 2.83
N GLY A 214 20.66 -27.98 2.05
CA GLY A 214 21.62 -28.47 1.06
C GLY A 214 22.78 -29.26 1.68
N ASN A 215 23.31 -28.81 2.83
CA ASN A 215 24.34 -29.55 3.56
C ASN A 215 23.83 -30.91 4.05
N ILE A 216 22.61 -30.95 4.61
CA ILE A 216 22.00 -32.21 5.04
C ILE A 216 21.85 -33.17 3.85
N VAL A 217 21.30 -32.69 2.73
CA VAL A 217 21.12 -33.51 1.52
C VAL A 217 22.45 -33.99 0.95
N THR A 218 23.51 -33.20 1.05
CA THR A 218 24.88 -33.61 0.67
C THR A 218 25.38 -34.80 1.50
N GLU A 219 24.99 -34.91 2.76
CA GLU A 219 25.37 -36.02 3.64
C GLU A 219 24.43 -37.24 3.54
N THR A 220 23.17 -37.03 3.15
CA THR A 220 22.12 -38.06 3.26
C THR A 220 21.57 -38.57 1.93
N VAL A 221 21.95 -37.96 0.81
CA VAL A 221 21.54 -38.35 -0.55
C VAL A 221 22.77 -38.57 -1.43
N ASP A 222 22.75 -39.64 -2.22
CA ASP A 222 23.77 -39.95 -3.22
C ASP A 222 23.63 -39.01 -4.44
N LEU A 223 24.24 -37.82 -4.31
CA LEU A 223 24.19 -36.76 -5.32
C LEU A 223 24.92 -37.13 -6.61
N ASP A 224 25.97 -37.94 -6.52
CA ASP A 224 26.71 -38.41 -7.70
C ASP A 224 25.82 -39.35 -8.52
N ARG A 225 25.15 -40.30 -7.85
CA ARG A 225 24.22 -41.21 -8.53
C ARG A 225 23.01 -40.47 -9.10
N LEU A 226 22.47 -39.50 -8.37
CA LEU A 226 21.37 -38.64 -8.85
C LEU A 226 21.78 -37.84 -10.10
N TYR A 227 23.02 -37.35 -10.16
CA TYR A 227 23.55 -36.63 -11.31
C TYR A 227 23.73 -37.56 -12.53
N GLN A 228 24.21 -38.79 -12.32
CA GLN A 228 24.30 -39.82 -13.37
C GLN A 228 22.92 -40.19 -13.94
N ILE A 229 21.90 -40.28 -13.08
CA ILE A 229 20.51 -40.47 -13.50
C ILE A 229 20.10 -39.31 -14.42
N ALA A 230 20.33 -38.06 -14.02
CA ALA A 230 20.02 -36.88 -14.82
C ALA A 230 20.76 -36.84 -16.18
N GLN A 231 21.93 -37.47 -16.28
CA GLN A 231 22.68 -37.64 -17.53
C GLN A 231 22.13 -38.73 -18.45
N GLY A 232 21.19 -39.57 -17.97
CA GLY A 232 20.58 -40.65 -18.73
C GLY A 232 21.40 -41.94 -18.76
N GLU A 233 22.37 -42.12 -17.85
CA GLU A 233 23.22 -43.32 -17.79
C GLU A 233 22.45 -44.60 -17.39
N GLN A 234 21.19 -44.49 -16.94
CA GLN A 234 20.33 -45.61 -16.51
C GLN A 234 19.24 -46.06 -17.50
N LYS A 235 19.31 -45.76 -18.82
CA LYS A 235 18.37 -46.32 -19.84
C LYS A 235 18.52 -47.84 -20.09
N ALA A 236 18.71 -48.65 -19.06
CA ALA A 236 18.94 -50.10 -19.16
C ALA A 236 17.69 -50.98 -18.99
N ASN A 237 16.52 -50.45 -18.60
CA ASN A 237 15.31 -51.28 -18.41
C ASN A 237 14.08 -50.71 -19.10
N SER A 238 13.96 -50.99 -20.39
CA SER A 238 12.67 -51.04 -21.08
C SER A 238 12.60 -52.35 -21.87
N PRO A 239 11.52 -53.16 -21.76
CA PRO A 239 11.37 -54.35 -22.58
C PRO A 239 11.36 -53.95 -24.06
N GLU A 240 12.16 -54.65 -24.87
CA GLU A 240 12.37 -54.39 -26.29
C GLU A 240 11.08 -53.98 -27.03
N LYS A 241 11.03 -52.74 -27.52
CA LYS A 241 10.19 -52.40 -28.66
C LYS A 241 11.07 -52.29 -29.88
N GLY A 242 10.83 -53.21 -30.81
CA GLY A 242 11.59 -53.40 -32.02
C GLY A 242 11.76 -52.16 -32.88
N GLN A 243 12.83 -52.20 -33.67
CA GLN A 243 13.15 -51.29 -34.74
C GLN A 243 11.90 -50.95 -35.58
N ILE A 244 11.35 -49.75 -35.42
CA ILE A 244 10.45 -49.17 -36.40
C ILE A 244 11.30 -48.27 -37.30
N LYS A 245 11.54 -48.80 -38.50
CA LYS A 245 12.12 -48.07 -39.62
C LYS A 245 11.33 -46.79 -39.88
N GLN A 246 12.07 -45.70 -40.08
CA GLN A 246 11.59 -44.47 -40.68
C GLN A 246 10.72 -44.79 -41.91
N ASN A 247 9.43 -44.51 -41.83
CA ASN A 247 8.56 -44.40 -42.98
C ASN A 247 7.80 -43.09 -42.84
N MET A 248 8.40 -42.01 -43.38
CA MET A 248 7.65 -40.83 -43.76
C MET A 248 6.63 -41.25 -44.82
N ARG A 249 5.35 -41.30 -44.46
CA ARG A 249 4.25 -41.35 -45.43
C ARG A 249 3.27 -40.23 -45.10
N ASN A 250 3.27 -39.25 -45.99
CA ASN A 250 2.27 -38.23 -46.30
C ASN A 250 0.90 -38.45 -45.65
N GLY A 251 0.71 -37.87 -44.47
CA GLY A 251 -0.60 -37.46 -43.97
C GLY A 251 -0.80 -35.99 -44.37
N GLN A 252 -1.90 -35.70 -45.05
CA GLN A 252 -2.24 -34.37 -45.56
C GLN A 252 -2.07 -33.30 -44.47
N SER A 253 -1.16 -32.37 -44.77
CA SER A 253 -0.91 -31.14 -44.05
C SER A 253 -2.20 -30.34 -43.89
N ARG A 254 -2.74 -30.30 -42.67
CA ARG A 254 -3.26 -29.02 -42.18
C ARG A 254 -2.03 -28.20 -41.85
N GLU A 255 -1.91 -27.05 -42.49
CA GLU A 255 -0.74 -26.18 -42.35
C GLU A 255 -0.41 -25.97 -40.87
N PRO A 256 0.88 -26.07 -40.48
CA PRO A 256 1.30 -25.65 -39.16
C PRO A 256 0.87 -24.19 -38.98
N PHE A 257 0.34 -23.83 -37.81
CA PHE A 257 0.32 -22.43 -37.40
C PHE A 257 1.79 -22.02 -37.18
N GLN A 258 2.46 -21.70 -38.27
CA GLN A 258 3.79 -21.14 -38.29
C GLN A 258 3.63 -19.69 -37.84
N CYS A 259 3.74 -19.46 -36.52
CA CYS A 259 3.92 -18.13 -36.01
C CYS A 259 5.31 -17.67 -36.46
N ASP A 260 5.38 -17.00 -37.61
CA ASP A 260 6.54 -16.22 -38.04
C ASP A 260 6.80 -15.14 -36.98
N MET A 261 7.49 -15.50 -35.89
CA MET A 261 7.94 -14.57 -34.84
C MET A 261 8.73 -13.39 -35.42
N GLU A 262 9.32 -13.54 -36.61
CA GLU A 262 10.01 -12.45 -37.32
C GLU A 262 9.06 -11.41 -37.95
N LYS A 263 7.79 -11.74 -38.21
CA LYS A 263 6.79 -10.77 -38.72
C LYS A 263 6.18 -9.88 -37.63
N TYR A 264 6.43 -10.19 -36.36
CA TYR A 264 5.90 -9.44 -35.21
C TYR A 264 6.91 -8.48 -34.56
N LYS A 265 8.13 -8.36 -35.12
CA LYS A 265 8.98 -7.20 -34.86
C LYS A 265 8.27 -5.95 -35.36
N SER A 266 7.93 -5.05 -34.44
CA SER A 266 7.23 -3.82 -34.76
C SER A 266 8.01 -3.00 -35.79
N SER A 267 7.27 -2.40 -36.72
CA SER A 267 7.71 -1.18 -37.40
C SER A 267 8.15 -0.16 -36.35
N ASP A 268 9.27 0.49 -36.60
CA ASP A 268 10.04 1.46 -35.80
C ASP A 268 9.23 2.62 -35.15
N ASP A 269 8.27 2.29 -34.27
CA ASP A 269 7.29 3.22 -33.69
C ASP A 269 7.48 3.34 -32.15
N GLY A 270 8.73 3.43 -31.70
CA GLY A 270 9.13 3.83 -30.34
C GLY A 270 8.79 2.88 -29.17
N LYS A 271 9.61 2.91 -28.11
CA LYS A 271 9.33 2.24 -26.83
C LYS A 271 8.27 3.01 -26.04
N VAL A 272 7.39 2.29 -25.32
CA VAL A 272 6.38 2.88 -24.41
C VAL A 272 6.61 2.41 -22.98
N ARG A 273 6.57 3.32 -22.01
CA ARG A 273 6.81 2.98 -20.60
C ARG A 273 5.53 2.51 -19.92
N VAL A 274 5.58 1.33 -19.29
CA VAL A 274 4.43 0.70 -18.61
C VAL A 274 4.80 0.45 -17.15
N GLY A 275 4.00 0.97 -16.22
CA GLY A 275 4.19 0.74 -14.79
C GLY A 275 3.73 -0.66 -14.40
N VAL A 276 4.57 -1.42 -13.70
CA VAL A 276 4.24 -2.76 -13.18
C VAL A 276 4.33 -2.76 -11.66
N ALA A 277 3.21 -3.00 -10.98
CA ALA A 277 3.17 -3.07 -9.52
C ALA A 277 3.99 -4.27 -9.03
N LYS A 278 4.97 -4.08 -8.14
CA LYS A 278 5.83 -5.18 -7.69
C LYS A 278 6.28 -4.97 -6.26
N ASP A 279 5.64 -5.69 -5.35
CA ASP A 279 5.96 -5.73 -3.92
C ASP A 279 5.32 -6.97 -3.26
N ALA A 280 5.23 -7.00 -1.94
CA ALA A 280 4.66 -8.11 -1.18
C ALA A 280 3.16 -8.35 -1.48
N ALA A 281 2.42 -7.32 -1.90
CA ALA A 281 1.02 -7.43 -2.28
C ALA A 281 0.83 -7.84 -3.74
N PHE A 282 1.73 -7.42 -4.64
CA PHE A 282 1.66 -7.71 -6.08
C PHE A 282 2.93 -8.44 -6.53
N CYS A 283 2.96 -9.76 -6.34
CA CYS A 283 4.15 -10.58 -6.57
C CYS A 283 3.96 -11.68 -7.62
N PHE A 284 2.74 -11.94 -8.10
CA PHE A 284 2.48 -13.02 -9.06
C PHE A 284 2.50 -12.53 -10.50
N TYR A 285 3.53 -12.97 -11.22
CA TYR A 285 3.75 -12.66 -12.63
C TYR A 285 4.33 -13.87 -13.36
N TYR A 286 3.79 -14.18 -14.54
CA TYR A 286 4.52 -15.01 -15.49
C TYR A 286 5.66 -14.21 -16.09
N LYS A 287 6.87 -14.75 -16.00
CA LYS A 287 8.05 -14.14 -16.61
C LYS A 287 7.85 -14.02 -18.13
N GLU A 288 7.26 -15.04 -18.73
CA GLU A 288 6.94 -15.12 -20.15
C GLU A 288 5.99 -14.00 -20.60
N ASN A 289 5.05 -13.57 -19.74
CA ASN A 289 4.19 -12.43 -20.06
C ASN A 289 4.97 -11.11 -20.09
N LEU A 290 5.86 -10.90 -19.11
CA LEU A 290 6.67 -9.69 -19.04
C LEU A 290 7.65 -9.61 -20.22
N GLU A 291 8.31 -10.72 -20.56
CA GLU A 291 9.19 -10.83 -21.74
C GLU A 291 8.41 -10.52 -23.03
N LEU A 292 7.21 -11.08 -23.20
CA LEU A 292 6.38 -10.83 -24.38
C LEU A 292 5.92 -9.37 -24.51
N LEU A 293 5.66 -8.69 -23.39
CA LEU A 293 5.35 -7.26 -23.37
C LEU A 293 6.56 -6.41 -23.80
N GLU A 294 7.77 -6.76 -23.33
CA GLU A 294 9.01 -6.12 -23.74
C GLU A 294 9.30 -6.34 -25.24
N GLU A 295 9.11 -7.57 -25.73
CA GLU A 295 9.20 -7.90 -27.16
C GLU A 295 8.17 -7.12 -28.00
N SER A 296 7.00 -6.82 -27.42
CA SER A 296 5.97 -5.98 -28.03
C SER A 296 6.28 -4.47 -27.95
N GLY A 297 7.41 -4.09 -27.33
CA GLY A 297 7.94 -2.73 -27.26
C GLY A 297 7.55 -1.94 -26.01
N ALA A 298 7.16 -2.63 -24.93
CA ALA A 298 7.05 -2.01 -23.61
C ALA A 298 8.44 -1.86 -22.95
N GLU A 299 8.63 -0.77 -22.21
CA GLU A 299 9.68 -0.61 -21.21
C GLU A 299 9.01 -0.70 -19.84
N LEU A 300 9.28 -1.78 -19.10
CA LEU A 300 8.63 -2.05 -17.83
C LEU A 300 9.28 -1.25 -16.69
N VAL A 301 8.46 -0.53 -15.93
CA VAL A 301 8.87 0.32 -14.81
C VAL A 301 8.23 -0.22 -13.55
N PHE A 302 9.01 -0.91 -12.72
CA PHE A 302 8.51 -1.49 -11.48
C PHE A 302 8.30 -0.41 -10.40
N PHE A 303 7.20 -0.53 -9.65
CA PHE A 303 6.86 0.36 -8.54
C PHE A 303 6.11 -0.41 -7.46
N SER A 304 6.09 0.08 -6.22
CA SER A 304 5.43 -0.58 -5.09
C SER A 304 4.18 0.19 -4.66
N PRO A 305 2.97 -0.32 -4.89
CA PRO A 305 1.77 0.27 -4.31
C PRO A 305 1.76 0.33 -2.77
N LEU A 306 2.53 -0.54 -2.09
CA LEU A 306 2.69 -0.48 -0.64
C LEU A 306 3.56 0.70 -0.17
N ARG A 307 4.60 1.05 -0.93
CA ARG A 307 5.67 1.96 -0.44
C ARG A 307 5.72 3.29 -1.17
N ASP A 308 5.47 3.29 -2.47
CA ASP A 308 5.55 4.49 -3.29
C ASP A 308 4.29 5.34 -3.11
N GLN A 309 4.41 6.66 -3.16
CA GLN A 309 3.26 7.55 -2.96
C GLN A 309 2.46 7.80 -4.24
N LYS A 310 3.03 7.55 -5.42
CA LYS A 310 2.39 7.78 -6.73
C LYS A 310 2.88 6.76 -7.75
N ILE A 311 2.10 6.52 -8.80
CA ILE A 311 2.57 5.76 -9.95
C ILE A 311 3.77 6.48 -10.60
N PRO A 312 4.72 5.75 -11.22
CA PRO A 312 5.88 6.35 -11.85
C PRO A 312 5.52 7.44 -12.87
N GLU A 313 6.31 8.51 -12.90
CA GLU A 313 6.12 9.55 -13.90
C GLU A 313 6.41 9.03 -15.32
N ASN A 314 5.75 9.63 -16.32
CA ASN A 314 5.96 9.34 -17.75
C ASN A 314 5.74 7.86 -18.13
N ILE A 315 4.76 7.21 -17.51
CA ILE A 315 4.21 5.93 -17.97
C ILE A 315 2.91 6.15 -18.75
N SER A 316 2.53 5.16 -19.55
CA SER A 316 1.33 5.21 -20.41
C SER A 316 0.48 3.95 -20.33
N GLY A 317 0.77 3.08 -19.38
CA GLY A 317 -0.03 1.91 -19.03
C GLY A 317 0.32 1.42 -17.64
N LEU A 318 -0.58 0.65 -17.05
CA LEU A 318 -0.42 0.03 -15.73
C LEU A 318 -0.69 -1.47 -15.78
N ILE A 319 0.07 -2.23 -15.00
CA ILE A 319 -0.14 -3.65 -14.77
C ILE A 319 -0.11 -3.91 -13.26
N PHE A 320 -1.20 -4.50 -12.75
CA PHE A 320 -1.30 -5.07 -11.42
C PHE A 320 -1.49 -6.59 -11.55
N GLY A 321 -0.46 -7.35 -11.24
CA GLY A 321 -0.52 -8.81 -11.22
C GLY A 321 -1.26 -9.34 -10.00
N GLY A 322 -1.20 -10.66 -9.82
CA GLY A 322 -1.69 -11.29 -8.60
C GLY A 322 -0.76 -11.06 -7.40
N GLY A 323 -1.15 -11.65 -6.28
CA GLY A 323 -0.39 -11.65 -5.05
C GLY A 323 -1.34 -11.73 -3.88
N TYR A 324 -0.94 -11.16 -2.75
CA TYR A 324 -1.67 -11.21 -1.49
C TYR A 324 -2.01 -9.81 -0.96
N PRO A 325 -2.76 -8.97 -1.71
CA PRO A 325 -3.18 -7.67 -1.21
C PRO A 325 -4.02 -7.78 0.08
N GLU A 326 -4.73 -8.88 0.28
CA GLU A 326 -5.55 -9.14 1.47
C GLU A 326 -4.74 -9.23 2.77
N LEU A 327 -3.45 -9.60 2.67
CA LEU A 327 -2.52 -9.63 3.81
C LEU A 327 -1.88 -8.26 4.09
N ASN A 328 -2.06 -7.32 3.18
CA ASN A 328 -1.48 -5.97 3.23
C ASN A 328 -2.58 -4.90 3.10
N CYS A 329 -3.83 -5.25 3.42
CA CYS A 329 -5.00 -4.38 3.26
C CYS A 329 -4.82 -3.03 3.96
N LYS A 330 -4.22 -3.04 5.16
CA LYS A 330 -4.00 -1.83 5.95
C LYS A 330 -3.07 -0.87 5.22
N GLU A 331 -1.88 -1.34 4.85
CA GLU A 331 -0.87 -0.54 4.18
C GLU A 331 -1.36 -0.02 2.82
N LEU A 332 -2.04 -0.87 2.04
CA LEU A 332 -2.64 -0.48 0.76
C LEU A 332 -3.73 0.59 0.94
N SER A 333 -4.59 0.45 1.95
CA SER A 333 -5.65 1.40 2.26
C SER A 333 -5.13 2.73 2.80
N GLU A 334 -4.12 2.69 3.67
CA GLU A 334 -3.50 3.88 4.25
C GLU A 334 -2.71 4.70 3.21
N ASN A 335 -2.21 4.06 2.13
CA ASN A 335 -1.56 4.73 1.00
C ASN A 335 -2.56 5.44 0.06
N ASN A 336 -3.25 6.44 0.63
CA ASN A 336 -4.24 7.27 -0.04
C ASN A 336 -3.71 7.95 -1.32
N SER A 337 -2.44 8.37 -1.32
CA SER A 337 -1.83 9.04 -2.46
C SER A 337 -1.67 8.08 -3.65
N MET A 338 -1.22 6.85 -3.40
CA MET A 338 -1.11 5.84 -4.44
C MET A 338 -2.49 5.43 -4.95
N ARG A 339 -3.45 5.13 -4.06
CA ARG A 339 -4.83 4.77 -4.43
C ARG A 339 -5.47 5.81 -5.35
N ARG A 340 -5.33 7.10 -5.01
CA ARG A 340 -5.80 8.22 -5.87
C ARG A 340 -5.03 8.30 -7.17
N SER A 341 -3.70 8.20 -7.14
CA SER A 341 -2.86 8.23 -8.34
C SER A 341 -3.24 7.15 -9.34
N VAL A 342 -3.53 5.93 -8.86
CA VAL A 342 -4.00 4.80 -9.68
C VAL A 342 -5.40 5.08 -10.21
N LYS A 343 -6.32 5.50 -9.34
CA LYS A 343 -7.70 5.82 -9.69
C LYS A 343 -7.78 6.88 -10.78
N ASP A 344 -7.07 7.99 -10.60
CA ASP A 344 -7.07 9.13 -11.51
C ASP A 344 -6.44 8.75 -12.86
N ALA A 345 -5.35 7.97 -12.85
CA ALA A 345 -4.71 7.51 -14.08
C ALA A 345 -5.66 6.62 -14.91
N ILE A 346 -6.28 5.62 -14.29
CA ILE A 346 -7.18 4.70 -14.99
C ILE A 346 -8.44 5.45 -15.46
N ARG A 347 -9.03 6.32 -14.62
CA ARG A 347 -10.20 7.15 -15.00
C ARG A 347 -9.89 8.17 -16.11
N SER A 348 -8.63 8.58 -16.27
CA SER A 348 -8.20 9.41 -17.40
C SER A 348 -8.10 8.66 -18.73
N GLY A 349 -8.35 7.34 -18.73
CA GLY A 349 -8.26 6.47 -19.90
C GLY A 349 -6.91 5.79 -20.08
N MET A 350 -6.06 5.75 -19.04
CA MET A 350 -4.79 5.01 -19.11
C MET A 350 -5.08 3.49 -19.22
N PRO A 351 -4.48 2.79 -20.21
CA PRO A 351 -4.55 1.32 -20.31
C PRO A 351 -4.12 0.62 -19.02
N CYS A 352 -4.92 -0.34 -18.56
CA CYS A 352 -4.65 -1.05 -17.31
C CYS A 352 -5.00 -2.55 -17.43
N LEU A 353 -4.06 -3.41 -17.02
CA LEU A 353 -4.30 -4.84 -16.78
C LEU A 353 -4.26 -5.11 -15.27
N ALA A 354 -5.26 -5.80 -14.73
CA ALA A 354 -5.34 -6.15 -13.32
C ALA A 354 -5.80 -7.60 -13.12
N GLU A 355 -4.96 -8.45 -12.54
CA GLU A 355 -5.24 -9.87 -12.34
C GLU A 355 -5.36 -10.22 -10.85
N CYS A 356 -6.33 -11.04 -10.46
CA CYS A 356 -6.55 -11.55 -9.10
C CYS A 356 -6.33 -10.49 -8.00
N GLY A 357 -5.17 -10.46 -7.34
CA GLY A 357 -4.84 -9.45 -6.33
C GLY A 357 -4.91 -8.00 -6.86
N GLY A 358 -4.41 -7.75 -8.07
CA GLY A 358 -4.59 -6.49 -8.78
C GLY A 358 -6.05 -6.12 -8.96
N PHE A 359 -6.88 -7.09 -9.39
CA PHE A 359 -8.32 -6.91 -9.53
C PHE A 359 -8.99 -6.59 -8.19
N MET A 360 -8.62 -7.28 -7.11
CA MET A 360 -9.10 -7.01 -5.75
C MET A 360 -8.74 -5.58 -5.32
N TYR A 361 -7.50 -5.13 -5.54
CA TYR A 361 -7.05 -3.77 -5.19
C TYR A 361 -7.76 -2.66 -5.97
N LEU A 362 -8.30 -2.94 -7.16
CA LEU A 362 -9.03 -1.95 -7.95
C LEU A 362 -10.47 -1.70 -7.48
N HIS A 363 -11.03 -2.53 -6.59
CA HIS A 363 -12.37 -2.31 -6.02
C HIS A 363 -12.42 -1.12 -5.08
N GLU A 364 -13.62 -0.69 -4.69
CA GLU A 364 -13.83 0.32 -3.65
C GLU A 364 -13.35 -0.18 -2.29
N GLU A 365 -13.59 -1.45 -2.00
CA GLU A 365 -13.34 -2.04 -0.69
C GLU A 365 -12.79 -3.47 -0.80
N MET A 366 -11.94 -3.84 0.15
CA MET A 366 -11.46 -5.21 0.35
C MET A 366 -11.56 -5.57 1.82
N GLU A 367 -12.15 -6.72 2.10
CA GLU A 367 -12.29 -7.27 3.44
C GLU A 367 -11.11 -8.20 3.75
N ASP A 368 -10.44 -8.03 4.89
CA ASP A 368 -9.34 -8.90 5.33
C ASP A 368 -9.85 -10.21 5.98
N GLU A 369 -8.94 -11.10 6.37
CA GLU A 369 -9.28 -12.38 7.02
C GLU A 369 -10.02 -12.23 8.36
N ARG A 370 -9.95 -11.05 9.00
CA ARG A 370 -10.63 -10.72 10.25
C ARG A 370 -11.97 -10.02 10.00
N HIS A 371 -12.43 -10.00 8.75
CA HIS A 371 -13.64 -9.33 8.30
C HIS A 371 -13.59 -7.78 8.49
N ILE A 372 -12.39 -7.20 8.55
CA ILE A 372 -12.23 -5.74 8.56
C ILE A 372 -12.27 -5.25 7.12
N VAL A 373 -13.12 -4.27 6.83
CA VAL A 373 -13.28 -3.68 5.50
C VAL A 373 -12.32 -2.50 5.33
N TRP A 374 -11.55 -2.52 4.25
CA TRP A 374 -10.52 -1.55 3.94
C TRP A 374 -10.80 -0.87 2.60
N GLU A 375 -10.66 0.45 2.55
CA GLU A 375 -10.82 1.22 1.31
C GLU A 375 -9.66 0.93 0.34
N MET A 376 -9.97 0.63 -0.92
CA MET A 376 -9.02 0.29 -1.96
C MET A 376 -9.01 1.38 -3.06
N ALA A 377 -8.48 1.12 -4.26
CA ALA A 377 -8.30 2.17 -5.27
C ALA A 377 -9.64 2.76 -5.77
N GLY A 378 -10.74 2.01 -5.69
CA GLY A 378 -12.09 2.46 -6.05
C GLY A 378 -12.23 2.83 -7.52
N VAL A 379 -11.59 2.05 -8.39
CA VAL A 379 -11.77 2.12 -9.84
C VAL A 379 -13.01 1.33 -10.25
N LEU A 380 -13.18 0.15 -9.67
CA LEU A 380 -14.33 -0.75 -9.83
C LEU A 380 -15.26 -0.60 -8.62
N ASN A 381 -16.57 -0.65 -8.87
CA ASN A 381 -17.56 -0.58 -7.81
C ASN A 381 -17.64 -1.90 -7.04
N GLY A 382 -18.06 -1.84 -5.78
CA GLY A 382 -18.26 -3.02 -4.95
C GLY A 382 -17.00 -3.43 -4.18
N ARG A 383 -17.04 -4.66 -3.64
CA ARG A 383 -16.04 -5.13 -2.67
C ARG A 383 -15.58 -6.56 -2.94
N THR A 384 -14.37 -6.86 -2.49
CA THR A 384 -13.88 -8.24 -2.42
C THR A 384 -13.87 -8.77 -0.99
N TYR A 385 -14.24 -10.03 -0.78
CA TYR A 385 -14.47 -10.60 0.53
C TYR A 385 -13.97 -12.05 0.66
N PRO A 386 -13.58 -12.51 1.86
CA PRO A 386 -13.20 -13.90 2.09
C PRO A 386 -14.42 -14.82 1.87
N ALA A 387 -14.33 -15.74 0.92
CA ALA A 387 -15.40 -16.71 0.63
C ALA A 387 -15.43 -17.88 1.62
N GLY A 388 -14.40 -18.02 2.49
CA GLY A 388 -14.25 -19.12 3.46
C GLY A 388 -13.91 -20.48 2.84
N LYS A 389 -13.83 -20.57 1.51
CA LYS A 389 -13.47 -21.77 0.75
C LYS A 389 -12.86 -21.38 -0.59
N LEU A 390 -12.18 -22.34 -1.23
CA LEU A 390 -11.69 -22.19 -2.59
C LEU A 390 -12.88 -22.00 -3.54
N VAL A 391 -12.89 -20.89 -4.30
CA VAL A 391 -14.05 -20.49 -5.11
C VAL A 391 -13.94 -21.08 -6.52
N ARG A 392 -12.91 -20.68 -7.26
CA ARG A 392 -12.59 -21.16 -8.60
C ARG A 392 -11.13 -21.63 -8.61
N PHE A 393 -10.91 -22.81 -9.18
CA PHE A 393 -9.63 -23.51 -9.11
C PHE A 393 -9.24 -24.17 -10.42
N GLY A 394 -8.03 -23.91 -10.90
CA GLY A 394 -7.39 -24.59 -12.03
C GLY A 394 -7.57 -23.85 -13.37
N TYR A 395 -7.18 -24.53 -14.45
CA TYR A 395 -7.13 -23.96 -15.81
C TYR A 395 -8.47 -23.43 -16.32
N VAL A 396 -8.39 -22.39 -17.15
CA VAL A 396 -9.52 -21.74 -17.83
C VAL A 396 -9.13 -21.26 -19.24
N GLU A 397 -10.11 -21.24 -20.13
CA GLU A 397 -10.08 -20.57 -21.43
C GLU A 397 -11.04 -19.38 -21.39
N LEU A 398 -10.56 -18.18 -21.72
CA LEU A 398 -11.37 -16.96 -21.74
C LEU A 398 -11.68 -16.56 -23.19
N SER A 399 -12.94 -16.21 -23.44
CA SER A 399 -13.40 -15.72 -24.75
C SER A 399 -14.65 -14.84 -24.60
N HIS A 400 -14.96 -14.07 -25.65
CA HIS A 400 -16.23 -13.34 -25.73
C HIS A 400 -17.38 -14.29 -26.07
N GLU A 401 -18.56 -14.00 -25.53
CA GLU A 401 -19.79 -14.60 -26.08
C GLU A 401 -20.13 -14.00 -27.45
N LYS A 402 -20.91 -14.72 -28.26
CA LYS A 402 -21.17 -14.38 -29.66
C LYS A 402 -21.79 -12.98 -29.88
N GLU A 403 -22.52 -12.47 -28.89
CA GLU A 403 -23.27 -11.22 -28.96
C GLU A 403 -22.64 -10.11 -28.11
N GLN A 404 -21.46 -10.37 -27.53
CA GLN A 404 -20.77 -9.46 -26.63
C GLN A 404 -19.89 -8.47 -27.40
N LYS A 405 -19.77 -7.24 -26.89
CA LYS A 405 -18.84 -6.25 -27.43
C LYS A 405 -17.39 -6.69 -27.20
N GLU A 406 -16.54 -6.57 -28.22
CA GLU A 406 -15.11 -6.86 -28.09
C GLU A 406 -14.43 -5.93 -27.06
N SER A 407 -13.57 -6.51 -26.22
CA SER A 407 -12.62 -5.77 -25.39
C SER A 407 -11.50 -5.14 -26.23
N CYS A 408 -10.75 -4.20 -25.64
CA CYS A 408 -9.59 -3.59 -26.31
C CYS A 408 -8.46 -4.58 -26.65
N TYR A 409 -8.38 -5.72 -25.97
CA TYR A 409 -7.20 -6.59 -26.01
C TYR A 409 -7.47 -7.98 -26.56
N LEU A 410 -8.71 -8.45 -26.56
CA LEU A 410 -9.11 -9.74 -27.11
C LEU A 410 -10.24 -9.51 -28.13
N LYS A 411 -10.18 -10.15 -29.29
CA LYS A 411 -11.19 -10.02 -30.35
C LYS A 411 -12.18 -11.18 -30.33
N GLN A 412 -13.27 -11.04 -31.09
CA GLN A 412 -14.26 -12.09 -31.25
C GLN A 412 -13.64 -13.34 -31.89
N GLY A 413 -13.87 -14.50 -31.27
CA GLY A 413 -13.34 -15.78 -31.74
C GLY A 413 -11.90 -16.08 -31.30
N GLU A 414 -11.18 -15.12 -30.70
CA GLU A 414 -9.92 -15.38 -30.03
C GLU A 414 -10.15 -15.97 -28.63
N VAL A 415 -9.22 -16.82 -28.20
CA VAL A 415 -9.23 -17.45 -26.88
C VAL A 415 -7.88 -17.18 -26.23
N ILE A 416 -7.89 -16.73 -24.97
CA ILE A 416 -6.68 -16.62 -24.14
C ILE A 416 -6.78 -17.60 -22.98
N LYS A 417 -5.69 -18.33 -22.72
CA LYS A 417 -5.63 -19.31 -21.63
C LYS A 417 -5.17 -18.65 -20.33
N GLY A 418 -5.62 -19.21 -19.22
CA GLY A 418 -5.20 -18.79 -17.90
C GLY A 418 -5.51 -19.84 -16.82
N HIS A 419 -5.38 -19.44 -15.56
CA HIS A 419 -5.82 -20.23 -14.42
C HIS A 419 -6.43 -19.34 -13.33
N GLU A 420 -7.24 -19.93 -12.46
CA GLU A 420 -7.74 -19.26 -11.25
C GLU A 420 -7.37 -20.08 -10.01
N PHE A 421 -6.95 -19.38 -8.95
CA PHE A 421 -6.72 -19.94 -7.62
C PHE A 421 -6.97 -18.85 -6.57
N HIS A 422 -8.18 -18.82 -5.98
CA HIS A 422 -8.51 -17.79 -5.00
C HIS A 422 -9.56 -18.24 -3.99
N TYR A 423 -9.46 -17.65 -2.79
CA TYR A 423 -10.39 -17.82 -1.66
C TYR A 423 -11.14 -16.53 -1.34
N TRP A 424 -10.82 -15.43 -2.04
CA TRP A 424 -11.55 -14.18 -2.00
C TRP A 424 -12.40 -14.11 -3.26
N ASP A 425 -13.66 -13.69 -3.11
CA ASP A 425 -14.55 -13.43 -4.25
C ASP A 425 -14.92 -11.96 -4.30
N SER A 426 -15.44 -11.51 -5.44
CA SER A 426 -15.92 -10.16 -5.64
C SER A 426 -17.45 -10.12 -5.70
N SER A 427 -18.03 -9.05 -5.16
CA SER A 427 -19.45 -8.73 -5.37
C SER A 427 -19.77 -8.42 -6.84
N ASP A 428 -18.76 -8.08 -7.63
CA ASP A 428 -18.87 -7.81 -9.07
C ASP A 428 -17.65 -8.37 -9.82
N ASN A 429 -17.79 -9.59 -10.34
CA ASN A 429 -16.75 -10.28 -11.08
C ASN A 429 -16.54 -9.75 -12.51
N GLY A 430 -17.38 -8.82 -12.97
CA GLY A 430 -17.43 -8.36 -14.35
C GLY A 430 -18.10 -9.37 -15.27
N GLU A 431 -18.60 -8.86 -16.39
CA GLU A 431 -19.32 -9.68 -17.38
C GLU A 431 -18.66 -9.67 -18.76
N GLY A 432 -17.51 -9.01 -18.91
CA GLY A 432 -16.80 -8.71 -20.16
C GLY A 432 -16.31 -9.94 -20.95
N LEU A 433 -16.06 -11.05 -20.27
CA LEU A 433 -15.66 -12.32 -20.86
C LEU A 433 -16.34 -13.50 -20.17
N THR A 434 -16.32 -14.65 -20.85
CA THR A 434 -16.71 -15.93 -20.27
C THR A 434 -15.46 -16.80 -20.10
N ALA A 435 -15.18 -17.20 -18.87
CA ALA A 435 -14.17 -18.20 -18.55
C ALA A 435 -14.83 -19.59 -18.57
N ALA A 436 -14.21 -20.55 -19.26
CA ALA A 436 -14.68 -21.92 -19.34
C ALA A 436 -13.59 -22.91 -18.93
N LYS A 437 -13.99 -24.00 -18.26
CA LYS A 437 -13.10 -25.12 -18.01
C LYS A 437 -12.69 -25.80 -19.33
N PRO A 438 -11.51 -26.43 -19.40
CA PRO A 438 -11.05 -27.12 -20.62
C PRO A 438 -12.00 -28.22 -21.12
N ASP A 439 -12.75 -28.85 -20.21
CA ASP A 439 -13.79 -29.84 -20.55
C ASP A 439 -15.13 -29.21 -20.97
N ARG A 440 -15.24 -27.87 -20.88
CA ARG A 440 -16.38 -27.01 -21.17
C ARG A 440 -17.67 -27.37 -20.41
N ARG A 441 -17.56 -28.12 -19.31
CA ARG A 441 -18.72 -28.47 -18.47
C ARG A 441 -19.13 -27.36 -17.53
N THR A 442 -18.20 -26.48 -17.20
CA THR A 442 -18.43 -25.36 -16.27
C THR A 442 -17.85 -24.09 -16.86
N SER A 443 -18.62 -23.01 -16.80
CA SER A 443 -18.22 -21.68 -17.25
C SER A 443 -18.90 -20.61 -16.40
N TRP A 444 -18.30 -19.42 -16.36
CA TRP A 444 -18.83 -18.26 -15.64
C TRP A 444 -18.44 -16.96 -16.34
N LYS A 445 -19.23 -15.92 -16.08
CA LYS A 445 -18.91 -14.54 -16.47
C LYS A 445 -17.82 -13.98 -15.57
N CYS A 446 -16.92 -13.21 -16.17
CA CYS A 446 -15.78 -12.61 -15.50
C CYS A 446 -15.24 -11.42 -16.29
N VAL A 447 -14.31 -10.69 -15.66
CA VAL A 447 -13.48 -9.63 -16.23
C VAL A 447 -14.27 -8.37 -16.58
N HIS A 448 -13.83 -7.24 -16.03
CA HIS A 448 -14.23 -5.89 -16.42
C HIS A 448 -13.43 -5.45 -17.65
N THR A 449 -14.10 -4.91 -18.66
CA THR A 449 -13.50 -4.59 -19.97
C THR A 449 -13.84 -3.19 -20.49
N GLU A 450 -14.27 -2.28 -19.60
CA GLU A 450 -14.70 -0.93 -19.96
C GLU A 450 -13.53 -0.08 -20.44
N GLY A 451 -13.64 0.47 -21.65
CA GLY A 451 -12.57 1.27 -22.24
C GLY A 451 -11.29 0.44 -22.38
N SER A 452 -10.18 0.94 -21.83
CA SER A 452 -8.88 0.28 -21.83
C SER A 452 -8.56 -0.46 -20.51
N LEU A 453 -9.57 -0.72 -19.67
CA LEU A 453 -9.41 -1.54 -18.48
C LEU A 453 -9.60 -3.02 -18.85
N PHE A 454 -8.77 -3.89 -18.28
CA PHE A 454 -8.98 -5.34 -18.25
C PHE A 454 -8.69 -5.83 -16.84
N ALA A 455 -9.72 -6.20 -16.09
CA ALA A 455 -9.55 -6.52 -14.67
C ALA A 455 -10.40 -7.73 -14.24
N GLY A 456 -9.79 -8.79 -13.70
CA GLY A 456 -10.52 -9.96 -13.20
C GLY A 456 -9.63 -10.98 -12.46
N TYR A 457 -10.25 -12.03 -11.91
CA TYR A 457 -9.53 -13.10 -11.21
C TYR A 457 -8.58 -13.97 -12.07
N PRO A 458 -8.87 -14.26 -13.35
CA PRO A 458 -7.99 -15.11 -14.15
C PRO A 458 -6.57 -14.56 -14.28
N HIS A 459 -5.61 -15.43 -14.00
CA HIS A 459 -4.21 -15.20 -14.32
C HIS A 459 -3.95 -15.60 -15.77
N LEU A 460 -3.66 -14.63 -16.63
CA LEU A 460 -3.55 -14.86 -18.06
C LEU A 460 -2.16 -15.37 -18.42
N TYR A 461 -2.09 -16.32 -19.34
CA TYR A 461 -0.84 -16.70 -20.00
C TYR A 461 -0.82 -16.08 -21.39
N MET A 462 -0.29 -14.87 -21.52
CA MET A 462 -0.32 -14.07 -22.76
C MET A 462 0.35 -14.76 -23.96
N PRO A 463 1.38 -15.62 -23.83
CA PRO A 463 1.90 -16.37 -24.98
C PRO A 463 0.86 -17.30 -25.64
N SER A 464 -0.22 -17.68 -24.95
CA SER A 464 -1.33 -18.43 -25.57
C SER A 464 -2.16 -17.59 -26.56
N CYS A 465 -2.08 -16.26 -26.46
CA CYS A 465 -2.69 -15.31 -27.39
C CYS A 465 -1.80 -14.05 -27.52
N PRO A 466 -0.65 -14.12 -28.24
CA PRO A 466 0.34 -13.04 -28.24
C PRO A 466 -0.18 -11.69 -28.74
N GLN A 467 -1.23 -11.71 -29.55
CA GLN A 467 -1.92 -10.51 -30.03
C GLN A 467 -2.49 -9.67 -28.88
N PHE A 468 -2.81 -10.29 -27.73
CA PHE A 468 -3.26 -9.60 -26.53
C PHE A 468 -2.19 -8.63 -26.01
N ALA A 469 -0.96 -9.10 -25.79
CA ALA A 469 0.16 -8.29 -25.32
C ALA A 469 0.49 -7.16 -26.31
N LYS A 470 0.47 -7.46 -27.61
CA LYS A 470 0.65 -6.45 -28.67
C LYS A 470 -0.43 -5.37 -28.62
N ARG A 471 -1.71 -5.74 -28.49
CA ARG A 471 -2.80 -4.75 -28.44
C ARG A 471 -2.75 -3.89 -27.18
N PHE A 472 -2.37 -4.47 -26.03
CA PHE A 472 -2.17 -3.69 -24.82
C PHE A 472 -1.06 -2.64 -24.99
N THR A 473 0.10 -3.04 -25.52
CA THR A 473 1.21 -2.11 -25.78
C THR A 473 0.85 -1.05 -26.83
N ASP A 474 0.09 -1.41 -27.86
CA ASP A 474 -0.42 -0.46 -28.86
C ASP A 474 -1.38 0.57 -28.23
N GLN A 475 -2.27 0.18 -27.31
CA GLN A 475 -3.12 1.12 -26.56
C GLN A 475 -2.29 2.06 -25.68
N CYS A 476 -1.23 1.56 -25.03
CA CYS A 476 -0.32 2.41 -24.26
C CYS A 476 0.34 3.49 -25.15
N ARG A 477 0.75 3.13 -26.38
CA ARG A 477 1.31 4.09 -27.35
C ARG A 477 0.28 5.14 -27.77
N LEU A 478 -0.97 4.73 -28.01
CA LEU A 478 -2.04 5.65 -28.37
C LEU A 478 -2.28 6.68 -27.25
N PHE A 479 -2.41 6.21 -26.00
CA PHE A 479 -2.57 7.06 -24.83
C PHE A 479 -1.39 8.05 -24.67
N ALA A 480 -0.16 7.61 -24.91
CA ALA A 480 1.02 8.49 -24.89
C ALA A 480 0.93 9.61 -25.94
N LYS A 481 0.57 9.27 -27.19
CA LYS A 481 0.42 10.22 -28.30
C LYS A 481 -0.69 11.24 -28.01
N GLU A 482 -1.83 10.81 -27.47
CA GLU A 482 -2.94 11.67 -27.09
C GLU A 482 -2.58 12.65 -25.96
N ASN A 483 -1.88 12.16 -24.92
CA ASN A 483 -1.42 13.01 -23.83
C ASN A 483 -0.40 14.06 -24.27
N GLU A 484 0.51 13.71 -25.17
CA GLU A 484 1.41 14.69 -25.76
C GLU A 484 0.67 15.74 -26.59
N ALA A 485 -0.32 15.32 -27.40
CA ALA A 485 -1.12 16.23 -28.19
C ALA A 485 -1.94 17.19 -27.29
N ASN A 486 -2.47 16.70 -26.17
CA ASN A 486 -3.19 17.50 -25.18
C ASN A 486 -2.26 18.47 -24.45
N LYS A 487 -1.06 18.05 -24.03
CA LYS A 487 -0.04 18.93 -23.46
C LYS A 487 0.42 20.00 -24.46
N LYS A 488 0.58 19.66 -25.74
CA LYS A 488 0.92 20.61 -26.82
C LYS A 488 -0.23 21.61 -27.10
N LYS A 489 -1.50 21.17 -27.05
CA LYS A 489 -2.68 22.06 -27.12
C LYS A 489 -2.77 22.99 -25.92
N GLN A 490 -2.56 22.50 -24.69
CA GLN A 490 -2.52 23.32 -23.48
C GLN A 490 -1.38 24.35 -23.53
N ARG A 491 -0.17 23.97 -23.95
CA ARG A 491 0.96 24.90 -24.15
C ARG A 491 0.69 25.94 -25.24
N ARG A 492 0.01 25.57 -26.34
CA ARG A 492 -0.42 26.52 -27.39
C ARG A 492 -1.50 27.48 -26.90
N ASN A 493 -2.42 27.02 -26.04
CA ASN A 493 -3.43 27.87 -25.42
C ASN A 493 -2.79 28.86 -24.43
N HIS A 494 -1.82 28.41 -23.62
CA HIS A 494 -1.08 29.26 -22.69
C HIS A 494 -0.27 30.38 -23.40
N MET A 495 0.38 30.06 -24.53
CA MET A 495 1.05 31.07 -25.39
C MET A 495 0.08 32.06 -26.09
N SER A 496 -1.21 31.73 -26.18
CA SER A 496 -2.24 32.63 -26.72
C SER A 496 -2.94 33.47 -25.65
N GLU A 497 -2.90 33.02 -24.38
CA GLU A 497 -3.39 33.73 -23.20
C GLU A 497 -2.42 34.84 -22.76
N ASP A 498 -1.10 34.64 -22.93
CA ASP A 498 -0.07 35.68 -22.66
C ASP A 498 -0.20 36.93 -23.56
N ARG A 499 -0.89 36.83 -24.70
CA ARG A 499 -1.19 37.99 -25.58
C ARG A 499 -2.61 38.56 -25.40
N LYS A 500 -3.48 37.90 -24.62
CA LYS A 500 -4.84 38.37 -24.31
C LYS A 500 -4.98 38.95 -22.90
N ASN A 501 -4.05 38.68 -21.99
CA ASN A 501 -4.02 39.26 -20.63
C ASN A 501 -3.44 40.69 -20.55
N MET A 502 -3.69 41.53 -21.56
CA MET A 502 -3.43 42.98 -21.52
C MET A 502 -4.71 43.82 -21.48
N LYS A 503 -5.88 43.21 -21.20
CA LYS A 503 -7.14 43.94 -20.95
C LYS A 503 -8.03 43.22 -19.93
N GLU A 504 -7.54 43.06 -18.71
CA GLU A 504 -8.40 42.88 -17.53
C GLU A 504 -7.63 43.37 -16.29
N GLN A 505 -7.76 44.66 -16.00
CA GLN A 505 -7.40 45.24 -14.72
C GLN A 505 -8.51 46.21 -14.32
N SER A 506 -9.19 45.91 -13.21
CA SER A 506 -9.55 46.92 -12.21
C SER A 506 -10.16 46.30 -10.94
N GLU A 507 -9.48 45.33 -10.31
CA GLU A 507 -9.61 45.11 -8.85
C GLU A 507 -8.19 44.85 -8.29
N PRO A 508 -7.68 45.67 -7.35
CA PRO A 508 -6.41 45.44 -6.67
C PRO A 508 -6.39 44.08 -5.96
N GLU A 509 -5.25 43.40 -5.95
CA GLU A 509 -5.07 42.08 -5.33
C GLU A 509 -5.54 42.01 -3.87
N LEU A 510 -5.32 43.09 -3.11
CA LEU A 510 -5.80 43.24 -1.74
C LEU A 510 -7.34 43.20 -1.66
N GLU A 511 -8.03 43.86 -2.59
CA GLU A 511 -9.50 43.87 -2.64
C GLU A 511 -10.04 42.46 -2.92
N LYS A 512 -9.41 41.73 -3.85
CA LYS A 512 -9.77 40.34 -4.18
C LYS A 512 -9.63 39.39 -2.99
N VAL A 513 -8.48 39.41 -2.30
CA VAL A 513 -8.28 38.52 -1.14
C VAL A 513 -9.13 38.93 0.06
N THR A 514 -9.36 40.23 0.26
CA THR A 514 -10.24 40.74 1.33
C THR A 514 -11.68 40.32 1.10
N LYS A 515 -12.19 40.48 -0.12
CA LYS A 515 -13.54 40.02 -0.49
C LYS A 515 -13.71 38.52 -0.22
N ARG A 516 -12.75 37.71 -0.66
CA ARG A 516 -12.77 36.25 -0.44
C ARG A 516 -12.75 35.88 1.04
N LEU A 517 -11.98 36.59 1.87
CA LEU A 517 -11.98 36.36 3.31
C LEU A 517 -13.35 36.71 3.90
N ASN A 518 -13.93 37.86 3.55
CA ASN A 518 -15.25 38.25 4.04
C ASN A 518 -16.35 37.24 3.67
N GLU A 519 -16.32 36.69 2.44
CA GLU A 519 -17.24 35.62 2.01
C GLU A 519 -17.15 34.37 2.90
N TYR A 520 -15.97 34.05 3.44
CA TYR A 520 -15.81 32.98 4.41
C TYR A 520 -16.29 33.37 5.81
N LEU A 521 -15.97 34.59 6.26
CA LEU A 521 -16.38 35.07 7.59
C LEU A 521 -17.90 35.12 7.73
N GLU A 522 -18.63 35.49 6.67
CA GLU A 522 -20.10 35.52 6.63
C GLU A 522 -20.76 34.14 6.78
N GLN A 523 -20.01 33.04 6.57
CA GLN A 523 -20.52 31.67 6.72
C GLN A 523 -20.48 31.17 8.18
N ILE A 524 -19.76 31.87 9.05
CA ILE A 524 -19.63 31.47 10.45
C ILE A 524 -20.95 31.71 11.17
N CYS A 525 -21.46 30.67 11.82
CA CYS A 525 -22.66 30.72 12.65
C CYS A 525 -22.36 30.15 14.05
N PRO A 526 -23.11 30.52 15.09
CA PRO A 526 -22.97 29.89 16.41
C PRO A 526 -23.19 28.36 16.37
N PRO A 527 -22.57 27.60 17.28
CA PRO A 527 -22.85 26.17 17.45
C PRO A 527 -24.32 25.87 17.70
N ASP A 528 -24.76 24.67 17.30
CA ASP A 528 -26.16 24.24 17.43
C ASP A 528 -26.55 24.02 18.89
N GLN A 529 -27.34 24.96 19.43
CA GLN A 529 -27.83 24.91 20.80
C GLN A 529 -28.78 23.74 21.06
N LYS A 530 -29.52 23.27 20.05
CA LYS A 530 -30.42 22.12 20.20
C LYS A 530 -29.62 20.83 20.34
N ALA A 531 -28.59 20.64 19.52
CA ALA A 531 -27.71 19.48 19.61
C ALA A 531 -26.98 19.44 20.96
N ALA A 532 -26.46 20.57 21.43
CA ALA A 532 -25.86 20.68 22.76
C ALA A 532 -26.86 20.37 23.89
N ALA A 533 -28.09 20.90 23.81
CA ALA A 533 -29.13 20.61 24.80
C ALA A 533 -29.54 19.12 24.82
N GLN A 534 -29.63 18.49 23.65
CA GLN A 534 -29.87 17.05 23.53
C GLN A 534 -28.73 16.23 24.15
N ALA A 535 -27.47 16.62 23.92
CA ALA A 535 -26.33 15.97 24.53
C ALA A 535 -26.32 16.11 26.06
N LYS A 536 -26.62 17.30 26.58
CA LYS A 536 -26.76 17.54 28.02
C LYS A 536 -27.90 16.72 28.63
N LYS A 537 -29.03 16.59 27.94
CA LYS A 537 -30.14 15.73 28.37
C LYS A 537 -29.71 14.26 28.47
N ARG A 538 -28.99 13.76 27.46
CA ARG A 538 -28.47 12.38 27.47
C ARG A 538 -27.48 12.16 28.62
N TRP A 539 -26.57 13.09 28.90
CA TRP A 539 -25.65 12.97 30.04
C TRP A 539 -26.34 12.77 31.39
N LYS A 540 -27.52 13.40 31.59
CA LYS A 540 -28.34 13.23 32.79
C LYS A 540 -29.01 11.86 32.88
N GLN A 541 -29.15 11.14 31.76
CA GLN A 541 -29.80 9.82 31.69
C GLN A 541 -28.81 8.66 31.88
N ILE A 542 -27.53 8.89 31.58
CA ILE A 542 -26.46 7.89 31.74
C ILE A 542 -26.28 7.55 33.21
N ALA A 543 -26.18 6.25 33.53
CA ALA A 543 -26.14 5.70 34.88
C ALA A 543 -24.85 6.01 35.67
N LYS A 544 -24.59 7.28 35.94
CA LYS A 544 -23.50 7.80 36.77
C LYS A 544 -24.01 8.97 37.62
N PRO A 545 -23.35 9.33 38.74
CA PRO A 545 -23.73 10.54 39.47
C PRO A 545 -23.71 11.77 38.56
N LEU A 546 -24.67 12.67 38.72
CA LEU A 546 -24.79 13.88 37.89
C LEU A 546 -23.49 14.67 37.94
N PHE A 547 -23.01 15.11 36.77
CA PHE A 547 -21.80 15.94 36.60
C PHE A 547 -20.47 15.31 37.07
N SER A 548 -20.46 14.01 37.38
CA SER A 548 -19.29 13.33 37.96
C SER A 548 -18.06 13.24 37.05
N LEU A 549 -18.19 13.40 35.73
CA LEU A 549 -17.05 13.47 34.80
C LEU A 549 -16.62 14.91 34.47
N GLY A 550 -17.25 15.91 35.11
CA GLY A 550 -16.85 17.31 35.06
C GLY A 550 -16.66 17.85 33.63
N LYS A 551 -15.50 18.46 33.38
CA LYS A 551 -15.16 19.11 32.10
C LYS A 551 -15.23 18.18 30.88
N LEU A 552 -15.15 16.86 31.05
CA LEU A 552 -15.33 15.92 29.93
C LEU A 552 -16.79 15.89 29.45
N GLU A 553 -17.76 16.01 30.35
CA GLU A 553 -19.17 16.11 29.96
C GLU A 553 -19.41 17.40 29.19
N ASP A 554 -18.82 18.51 29.65
CA ASP A 554 -18.91 19.82 29.01
C ASP A 554 -18.27 19.79 27.62
N ALA A 555 -17.08 19.20 27.47
CA ALA A 555 -16.38 19.09 26.20
C ALA A 555 -17.17 18.24 25.18
N VAL A 556 -17.66 17.06 25.58
CA VAL A 556 -18.50 16.20 24.73
C VAL A 556 -19.80 16.90 24.34
N THR A 557 -20.41 17.64 25.26
CA THR A 557 -21.61 18.45 24.98
C THR A 557 -21.31 19.58 24.00
N LYS A 558 -20.18 20.27 24.17
CA LYS A 558 -19.78 21.36 23.28
C LYS A 558 -19.55 20.85 21.87
N ILE A 559 -18.85 19.71 21.72
CA ILE A 559 -18.60 19.07 20.41
C ILE A 559 -19.92 18.70 19.72
N ALA A 560 -20.94 18.22 20.44
CA ALA A 560 -22.26 17.96 19.85
C ALA A 560 -22.85 19.21 19.19
N GLY A 561 -22.76 20.36 19.88
CA GLY A 561 -23.17 21.65 19.33
C GLY A 561 -22.35 22.07 18.11
N MET A 562 -21.02 21.90 18.16
CA MET A 562 -20.14 22.19 17.02
C MET A 562 -20.50 21.36 15.79
N LYS A 563 -20.78 20.07 15.98
CA LYS A 563 -21.14 19.12 14.93
C LYS A 563 -22.57 19.26 14.42
N GLY A 564 -23.44 19.93 15.19
CA GLY A 564 -24.87 20.01 14.90
C GLY A 564 -25.64 18.72 15.16
N SER A 565 -25.07 17.79 15.93
CA SER A 565 -25.69 16.49 16.23
C SER A 565 -25.20 15.96 17.59
N PRO A 566 -26.10 15.42 18.44
CA PRO A 566 -25.69 14.68 19.63
C PRO A 566 -25.04 13.33 19.28
N ALA A 567 -25.28 12.81 18.08
CA ALA A 567 -24.65 11.61 17.56
C ALA A 567 -23.50 12.00 16.62
N TYR A 568 -22.25 11.84 17.08
CA TYR A 568 -21.04 12.14 16.33
C TYR A 568 -19.89 11.20 16.70
N SER A 569 -18.85 11.15 15.88
CA SER A 569 -17.60 10.41 16.10
C SER A 569 -16.39 11.35 16.15
N LEU A 570 -15.28 10.82 16.66
CA LEU A 570 -13.96 11.46 16.69
C LEU A 570 -12.89 10.48 16.15
N ASP A 571 -13.30 9.63 15.22
CA ASP A 571 -12.51 8.46 14.81
C ASP A 571 -11.30 8.93 14.00
N LYS A 572 -11.51 9.92 13.11
CA LYS A 572 -10.46 10.52 12.28
C LYS A 572 -10.02 11.88 12.82
N LYS A 573 -8.79 11.94 13.35
CA LYS A 573 -8.20 13.11 14.03
C LYS A 573 -6.97 13.58 13.27
N GLY A 574 -6.82 14.89 13.09
CA GLY A 574 -5.66 15.47 12.40
C GLY A 574 -4.97 16.54 13.24
N LEU A 575 -3.68 16.71 13.09
CA LEU A 575 -2.88 17.79 13.67
C LEU A 575 -2.32 18.66 12.55
N VAL A 576 -2.75 19.92 12.48
CA VAL A 576 -2.25 20.90 11.53
C VAL A 576 -1.14 21.71 12.18
N ILE A 577 0.08 21.61 11.63
CA ILE A 577 1.28 22.26 12.18
C ILE A 577 1.73 23.35 11.22
N MET A 578 1.52 24.62 11.57
CA MET A 578 1.94 25.74 10.74
C MET A 578 3.42 26.07 10.98
N CYS A 579 4.24 25.88 9.95
CA CYS A 579 5.69 26.05 10.01
C CYS A 579 6.11 27.38 9.35
N ALA A 580 6.73 28.27 10.12
CA ALA A 580 7.17 29.57 9.61
C ALA A 580 8.36 30.15 10.38
N ASP A 581 9.24 30.85 9.67
CA ASP A 581 10.37 31.56 10.26
C ASP A 581 10.06 33.03 10.52
N ASN A 582 10.65 33.60 11.57
CA ASN A 582 10.38 34.97 12.00
C ASN A 582 11.62 35.86 11.96
N GLY A 583 11.58 36.97 11.21
CA GLY A 583 12.72 37.87 11.04
C GLY A 583 13.20 38.56 12.32
N VAL A 584 12.36 38.62 13.36
CA VAL A 584 12.75 39.16 14.68
C VAL A 584 13.86 38.37 15.37
N VAL A 585 14.17 37.15 14.90
CA VAL A 585 15.30 36.35 15.40
C VAL A 585 16.63 37.10 15.31
N GLU A 586 16.80 38.01 14.35
CA GLU A 586 17.96 38.89 14.23
C GLU A 586 18.26 39.73 15.49
N GLU A 587 17.25 39.97 16.35
CA GLU A 587 17.39 40.75 17.57
C GLU A 587 17.88 39.92 18.77
N GLY A 588 18.24 38.64 18.55
CA GLY A 588 18.77 37.77 19.60
C GLY A 588 17.75 37.41 20.69
N VAL A 589 16.51 37.17 20.26
CA VAL A 589 15.33 36.86 21.09
C VAL A 589 15.08 35.35 21.28
N THR A 590 16.03 34.51 20.86
CA THR A 590 16.00 33.05 20.95
C THR A 590 17.42 32.53 21.23
N GLN A 591 17.54 31.28 21.69
CA GLN A 591 18.83 30.61 21.89
C GLN A 591 19.36 29.92 20.63
N THR A 592 18.48 29.60 19.69
CA THR A 592 18.77 28.84 18.47
C THR A 592 18.53 29.70 17.22
N GLY A 593 19.19 29.34 16.11
CA GLY A 593 18.98 30.01 14.83
C GLY A 593 17.74 29.51 14.08
N GLN A 594 17.37 30.22 13.01
CA GLN A 594 16.20 29.92 12.18
C GLN A 594 16.30 28.56 11.46
N GLU A 595 17.50 28.03 11.27
CA GLU A 595 17.74 26.72 10.65
C GLU A 595 17.03 25.58 11.38
N VAL A 596 16.77 25.71 12.68
CA VAL A 596 16.08 24.70 13.48
C VAL A 596 14.63 24.49 13.02
N THR A 597 13.97 25.52 12.49
CA THR A 597 12.59 25.40 11.98
C THR A 597 12.51 24.34 10.88
N ALA A 598 13.42 24.41 9.90
CA ALA A 598 13.47 23.47 8.78
C ALA A 598 13.84 22.05 9.24
N VAL A 599 14.77 21.92 10.19
CA VAL A 599 15.18 20.62 10.74
C VAL A 599 14.02 19.91 11.45
N VAL A 600 13.30 20.62 12.31
CA VAL A 600 12.14 20.03 13.01
C VAL A 600 11.00 19.74 12.03
N ALA A 601 10.78 20.63 11.04
CA ALA A 601 9.81 20.39 9.99
C ALA A 601 10.11 19.10 9.20
N GLU A 602 11.38 18.85 8.86
CA GLU A 602 11.81 17.60 8.24
C GLU A 602 11.57 16.40 9.16
N ASN A 603 11.84 16.54 10.46
CA ASN A 603 11.64 15.48 11.44
C ASN A 603 10.17 15.09 11.62
N PHE A 604 9.20 15.99 11.35
CA PHE A 604 7.79 15.60 11.27
C PHE A 604 7.55 14.53 10.19
N THR A 605 8.24 14.64 9.04
CA THR A 605 8.11 13.67 7.94
C THR A 605 8.75 12.32 8.25
N LYS A 606 9.76 12.32 9.13
CA LYS A 606 10.47 11.12 9.59
C LYS A 606 9.83 10.47 10.81
N SER A 607 8.76 11.06 11.35
CA SER A 607 8.12 10.64 12.60
C SER A 607 9.07 10.68 13.81
N GLU A 608 9.96 11.66 13.87
CA GLU A 608 11.05 11.74 14.87
C GLU A 608 10.82 12.75 16.00
N THR A 609 9.84 13.66 15.88
CA THR A 609 9.56 14.64 16.94
C THR A 609 8.73 14.06 18.08
N SER A 610 8.69 14.75 19.23
CA SER A 610 7.90 14.32 20.37
C SER A 610 6.41 14.24 20.03
N VAL A 611 5.86 15.22 19.29
CA VAL A 611 4.45 15.19 18.91
C VAL A 611 4.13 14.03 17.95
N CYS A 612 5.06 13.63 17.06
CA CYS A 612 4.87 12.44 16.22
C CYS A 612 4.65 11.18 17.08
N LYS A 613 5.46 11.01 18.14
CA LYS A 613 5.32 9.86 19.06
C LYS A 613 4.02 9.89 19.83
N MET A 614 3.60 11.07 20.29
CA MET A 614 2.32 11.24 20.97
C MET A 614 1.14 10.97 20.04
N ALA A 615 1.20 11.47 18.81
CA ALA A 615 0.15 11.34 17.81
C ALA A 615 -0.06 9.89 17.36
N GLN A 616 1.01 9.09 17.27
CA GLN A 616 0.91 7.66 17.00
C GLN A 616 0.07 6.93 18.05
N ILE A 617 0.23 7.26 19.33
CA ILE A 617 -0.55 6.69 20.43
C ILE A 617 -1.99 7.23 20.42
N ALA A 618 -2.17 8.51 20.14
CA ALA A 618 -3.48 9.17 20.13
C ALA A 618 -4.26 8.93 18.82
N GLY A 619 -3.70 8.22 17.84
CA GLY A 619 -4.33 8.00 16.53
C GLY A 619 -4.58 9.31 15.75
N VAL A 620 -3.64 10.25 15.77
CA VAL A 620 -3.75 11.56 15.12
C VAL A 620 -2.81 11.64 13.92
N ASP A 621 -3.33 12.01 12.76
CA ASP A 621 -2.53 12.21 11.54
C ASP A 621 -1.86 13.59 11.53
N LEU A 622 -0.61 13.69 11.08
CA LEU A 622 0.12 14.97 11.04
C LEU A 622 0.06 15.64 9.67
N PHE A 623 -0.11 16.96 9.69
CA PHE A 623 -0.07 17.84 8.53
C PHE A 623 0.87 19.01 8.80
N PRO A 624 2.20 18.84 8.66
CA PRO A 624 3.12 19.96 8.66
C PRO A 624 2.91 20.78 7.38
N ILE A 625 2.73 22.09 7.54
CA ILE A 625 2.45 23.04 6.46
C ILE A 625 3.53 24.11 6.48
N ASP A 626 4.35 24.15 5.43
CA ASP A 626 5.22 25.31 5.18
C ASP A 626 4.36 26.50 4.73
N ILE A 627 4.09 27.41 5.66
CA ILE A 627 3.37 28.66 5.37
C ILE A 627 4.32 29.85 5.23
N GLY A 628 5.56 29.71 5.72
CA GLY A 628 6.59 30.72 5.52
C GLY A 628 7.95 30.41 6.14
N MET A 629 8.47 29.19 5.98
CA MET A 629 9.85 28.86 6.34
C MET A 629 10.84 29.53 5.38
N VAL A 630 12.03 29.92 5.85
CA VAL A 630 13.08 30.46 4.98
C VAL A 630 13.63 29.38 4.06
N SER A 631 13.80 28.16 4.57
CA SER A 631 14.33 27.03 3.81
C SER A 631 13.22 26.08 3.37
N ASP A 632 13.30 25.58 2.14
CA ASP A 632 12.38 24.57 1.62
C ASP A 632 12.76 23.18 2.17
N VAL A 633 11.77 22.43 2.64
CA VAL A 633 11.93 21.07 3.17
C VAL A 633 11.16 20.10 2.27
N PRO A 634 11.83 19.13 1.61
CA PRO A 634 11.16 18.10 0.82
C PRO A 634 10.09 17.35 1.63
N GLY A 635 8.89 17.22 1.07
CA GLY A 635 7.76 16.56 1.74
C GLY A 635 6.91 17.48 2.63
N VAL A 636 7.41 18.65 3.02
CA VAL A 636 6.65 19.68 3.77
C VAL A 636 6.33 20.88 2.89
N THR A 637 7.32 21.40 2.16
CA THR A 637 7.17 22.63 1.39
C THR A 637 6.35 22.40 0.11
N LYS A 638 5.21 23.07 0.03
CA LYS A 638 4.35 23.15 -1.16
C LYS A 638 4.18 24.60 -1.56
N LYS A 639 4.45 24.89 -2.84
CA LYS A 639 4.40 26.26 -3.37
C LYS A 639 3.03 26.92 -3.22
N GLU A 640 1.95 26.14 -3.21
CA GLU A 640 0.60 26.68 -3.05
C GLU A 640 0.28 27.18 -1.63
N TYR A 641 1.02 26.75 -0.61
CA TYR A 641 0.76 27.12 0.80
C TYR A 641 1.75 28.17 1.33
N LYS A 642 2.95 28.22 0.76
CA LYS A 642 4.02 29.12 1.20
C LYS A 642 3.77 30.54 0.75
N ILE A 643 3.64 31.46 1.71
CA ILE A 643 3.36 32.88 1.45
C ILE A 643 4.63 33.64 1.06
N ALA A 644 5.66 33.54 1.89
CA ALA A 644 6.97 34.15 1.69
C ALA A 644 8.05 33.41 2.52
N PRO A 645 9.34 33.50 2.16
CA PRO A 645 10.41 32.87 2.93
C PRO A 645 10.71 33.67 4.22
N GLY A 646 9.99 33.38 5.29
CA GLY A 646 10.09 34.05 6.58
C GLY A 646 9.42 35.43 6.63
N THR A 647 9.02 35.86 7.82
CA THR A 647 8.58 37.25 8.03
C THR A 647 9.76 38.22 8.06
N LYS A 648 9.50 39.50 7.81
CA LYS A 648 10.47 40.57 8.03
C LYS A 648 10.72 40.79 9.53
N ASN A 649 11.83 41.47 9.85
CA ASN A 649 12.11 41.86 11.23
C ASN A 649 11.17 42.99 11.65
N MET A 650 10.16 42.65 12.47
CA MET A 650 9.14 43.58 12.95
C MET A 650 9.68 44.81 13.70
N THR A 651 10.95 44.81 14.12
CA THR A 651 11.58 45.98 14.77
C THR A 651 12.09 47.04 13.79
N ARG A 652 12.05 46.76 12.48
CA ARG A 652 12.55 47.64 11.41
C ARG A 652 11.48 47.99 10.38
N GLU A 653 10.69 47.00 9.99
CA GLU A 653 9.58 47.12 9.02
C GLU A 653 8.44 46.18 9.47
N ALA A 654 7.26 46.26 8.83
CA ALA A 654 6.14 45.37 9.19
C ALA A 654 6.50 43.91 8.90
N ALA A 655 6.07 42.97 9.76
CA ALA A 655 6.39 41.54 9.64
C ALA A 655 5.99 40.96 8.25
N MET A 656 4.86 41.38 7.71
CA MET A 656 4.37 41.02 6.39
C MET A 656 3.41 42.11 5.87
N THR A 657 3.08 42.09 4.59
CA THR A 657 2.01 42.94 4.05
C THR A 657 0.63 42.47 4.51
N ARG A 658 -0.35 43.37 4.51
CA ARG A 658 -1.75 43.02 4.80
C ARG A 658 -2.28 41.93 3.84
N THR A 659 -1.91 41.98 2.56
CA THR A 659 -2.27 40.98 1.56
C THR A 659 -1.73 39.60 1.92
N GLU A 660 -0.47 39.53 2.35
CA GLU A 660 0.17 38.27 2.78
C GLU A 660 -0.49 37.72 4.05
N ALA A 661 -0.85 38.58 5.02
CA ALA A 661 -1.58 38.16 6.21
C ALA A 661 -2.95 37.53 5.86
N ILE A 662 -3.71 38.18 4.98
CA ILE A 662 -5.02 37.66 4.51
C ILE A 662 -4.83 36.34 3.76
N ARG A 663 -3.81 36.22 2.92
CA ARG A 663 -3.51 34.96 2.22
C ARG A 663 -3.18 33.83 3.19
N ALA A 664 -2.34 34.07 4.19
CA ALA A 664 -2.02 33.07 5.22
C ALA A 664 -3.29 32.60 5.96
N ILE A 665 -4.18 33.52 6.33
CA ILE A 665 -5.48 33.20 6.94
C ILE A 665 -6.33 32.34 6.00
N LEU A 666 -6.43 32.73 4.72
CA LEU A 666 -7.17 31.97 3.72
C LEU A 666 -6.60 30.55 3.55
N THR A 667 -5.27 30.39 3.51
CA THR A 667 -4.62 29.08 3.45
C THR A 667 -5.01 28.21 4.64
N GLY A 668 -5.05 28.76 5.86
CA GLY A 668 -5.53 28.05 7.04
C GLY A 668 -6.99 27.58 6.92
N ILE A 669 -7.89 28.44 6.44
CA ILE A 669 -9.30 28.10 6.19
C ILE A 669 -9.41 26.96 5.16
N GLU A 670 -8.69 27.09 4.05
CA GLU A 670 -8.69 26.12 2.95
C GLU A 670 -8.16 24.74 3.39
N ILE A 671 -7.14 24.71 4.26
CA ILE A 671 -6.62 23.47 4.83
C ILE A 671 -7.69 22.75 5.66
N VAL A 672 -8.46 23.48 6.47
CA VAL A 672 -9.56 22.86 7.22
C VAL A 672 -10.65 22.33 6.29
N GLY A 673 -11.01 23.07 5.24
CA GLY A 673 -11.98 22.61 4.24
C GLY A 673 -11.51 21.34 3.51
N MET A 674 -10.21 21.26 3.18
CA MET A 674 -9.59 20.08 2.59
C MET A 674 -9.55 18.88 3.54
N LEU A 675 -9.32 19.10 4.84
CA LEU A 675 -9.37 18.04 5.83
C LEU A 675 -10.82 17.61 6.12
N LYS A 676 -11.78 18.53 6.11
CA LYS A 676 -13.22 18.21 6.14
C LYS A 676 -13.61 17.27 5.02
N SER A 677 -13.18 17.56 3.78
CA SER A 677 -13.48 16.73 2.62
C SER A 677 -12.79 15.35 2.65
N LYS A 678 -11.80 15.17 3.53
CA LYS A 678 -11.14 13.88 3.82
C LYS A 678 -11.72 13.20 5.07
N SER A 679 -12.88 13.67 5.53
CA SER A 679 -13.62 13.15 6.69
C SER A 679 -12.92 13.29 8.03
N TYR A 680 -11.98 14.24 8.18
CA TYR A 680 -11.44 14.56 9.50
C TYR A 680 -12.53 15.18 10.38
N GLU A 681 -12.64 14.67 11.59
CA GLU A 681 -13.74 14.98 12.48
C GLU A 681 -13.36 15.98 13.57
N ILE A 682 -12.10 16.07 13.93
CA ILE A 682 -11.56 17.01 14.90
C ILE A 682 -10.11 17.30 14.52
N LEU A 683 -9.68 18.55 14.70
CA LEU A 683 -8.32 18.95 14.36
C LEU A 683 -7.62 19.53 15.59
N ALA A 684 -6.43 19.04 15.89
CA ALA A 684 -5.45 19.70 16.73
C ALA A 684 -4.72 20.78 15.93
N THR A 685 -4.29 21.81 16.64
CA THR A 685 -3.41 22.85 16.10
C THR A 685 -2.02 22.70 16.66
N GLY A 686 -1.01 23.05 15.86
CA GLY A 686 0.38 23.12 16.27
C GLY A 686 1.10 24.17 15.44
N GLU A 687 2.30 24.50 15.88
CA GLU A 687 3.21 25.38 15.14
C GLU A 687 4.63 24.87 15.25
N MET A 688 5.47 25.31 14.32
CA MET A 688 6.92 25.22 14.48
C MET A 688 7.54 26.48 13.87
N GLY A 689 8.18 27.31 14.69
CA GLY A 689 8.81 28.51 14.19
C GLY A 689 9.74 29.18 15.18
N ILE A 690 11.01 29.34 14.83
CA ILE A 690 11.93 30.06 15.69
C ILE A 690 11.55 31.55 15.73
N GLY A 691 11.44 32.09 16.95
CA GLY A 691 11.08 33.49 17.21
C GLY A 691 9.57 33.76 17.42
N ASN A 692 8.69 32.79 17.21
CA ASN A 692 7.25 33.02 17.21
C ASN A 692 6.62 33.29 18.59
N THR A 693 7.25 32.86 19.69
CA THR A 693 6.83 33.29 21.03
C THR A 693 6.99 34.81 21.20
N THR A 694 7.91 35.45 20.45
CA THR A 694 8.07 36.91 20.44
C THR A 694 6.92 37.59 19.70
N THR A 695 6.58 37.10 18.50
CA THR A 695 5.47 37.64 17.71
C THR A 695 4.13 37.40 18.40
N SER A 696 3.95 36.23 19.02
CA SER A 696 2.76 35.90 19.82
C SER A 696 2.60 36.81 21.04
N SER A 697 3.68 37.09 21.79
CA SER A 697 3.63 38.06 22.91
C SER A 697 3.30 39.48 22.43
N ALA A 698 3.81 39.90 21.26
CA ALA A 698 3.47 41.19 20.67
C ALA A 698 1.98 41.28 20.31
N VAL A 699 1.49 40.30 19.54
CA VAL A 699 0.08 40.22 19.14
C VAL A 699 -0.85 40.16 20.36
N ALA A 700 -0.55 39.30 21.34
CA ALA A 700 -1.33 39.17 22.57
C ALA A 700 -1.38 40.47 23.38
N SER A 701 -0.25 41.17 23.53
CA SER A 701 -0.16 42.43 24.25
C SER A 701 -1.02 43.52 23.61
N VAL A 702 -1.00 43.62 22.27
CA VAL A 702 -1.83 44.59 21.53
C VAL A 702 -3.31 44.25 21.65
N LEU A 703 -3.70 42.99 21.47
CA LEU A 703 -5.10 42.54 21.52
C LEU A 703 -5.75 42.73 22.91
N THR A 704 -4.99 42.51 23.98
CA THR A 704 -5.51 42.49 25.36
C THR A 704 -5.28 43.79 26.12
N ASP A 705 -4.49 44.73 25.58
CA ASP A 705 -3.99 45.91 26.31
C ASP A 705 -3.18 45.58 27.58
N ILE A 706 -2.61 44.38 27.65
CA ILE A 706 -1.78 43.99 28.79
C ILE A 706 -0.33 44.32 28.46
N PRO A 707 0.42 44.96 29.38
CA PRO A 707 1.82 45.34 29.13
C PRO A 707 2.69 44.18 28.64
N VAL A 708 3.57 44.45 27.67
CA VAL A 708 4.48 43.47 27.05
C VAL A 708 5.25 42.66 28.08
N LYS A 709 5.73 43.31 29.15
CA LYS A 709 6.46 42.68 30.26
C LYS A 709 5.67 41.55 30.96
N LEU A 710 4.34 41.65 31.02
CA LEU A 710 3.47 40.64 31.63
C LEU A 710 3.06 39.55 30.63
N MET A 711 3.21 39.82 29.32
CA MET A 711 2.87 38.91 28.23
C MET A 711 4.05 38.12 27.69
N THR A 712 5.28 38.48 28.07
CA THR A 712 6.49 37.90 27.50
C THR A 712 7.16 36.97 28.49
N GLY A 713 7.20 35.67 28.15
CA GLY A 713 7.99 34.68 28.88
C GLY A 713 9.31 34.35 28.20
N ARG A 714 10.03 33.39 28.80
CA ARG A 714 11.38 33.00 28.39
C ARG A 714 11.40 32.16 27.11
N GLY A 715 10.26 31.63 26.63
CA GLY A 715 10.24 30.70 25.51
C GLY A 715 11.10 29.46 25.81
N ALA A 716 11.86 29.02 24.80
CA ALA A 716 12.87 27.97 24.90
C ALA A 716 14.12 28.37 25.73
N GLY A 717 13.93 28.86 26.96
CA GLY A 717 14.96 28.91 28.00
C GLY A 717 15.76 30.21 28.16
N LEU A 718 15.37 31.36 27.58
CA LEU A 718 16.19 32.59 27.62
C LEU A 718 16.70 33.01 29.01
N SER A 719 17.92 33.57 29.04
CA SER A 719 18.49 34.25 30.22
C SER A 719 17.70 35.51 30.59
N ALA A 720 17.94 36.07 31.79
CA ALA A 720 17.29 37.33 32.19
C ALA A 720 17.59 38.49 31.22
N ASP A 721 18.81 38.54 30.68
CA ASP A 721 19.20 39.54 29.67
C ASP A 721 18.54 39.28 28.32
N GLY A 722 18.43 38.00 27.93
CA GLY A 722 17.68 37.60 26.73
C GLY A 722 16.21 38.01 26.82
N LEU A 723 15.57 37.82 27.98
CA LEU A 723 14.19 38.25 28.20
C LEU A 723 14.04 39.78 28.12
N ARG A 724 14.98 40.55 28.68
CA ARG A 724 14.99 42.02 28.57
C ARG A 724 15.09 42.48 27.11
N ARG A 725 15.97 41.85 26.32
CA ARG A 725 16.09 42.12 24.88
C ARG A 725 14.80 41.80 24.12
N LYS A 726 14.18 40.65 24.42
CA LYS A 726 12.90 40.23 23.83
C LYS A 726 11.77 41.23 24.10
N ILE A 727 11.62 41.67 25.35
CA ILE A 727 10.64 42.69 25.73
C ILE A 727 10.89 44.01 24.97
N ALA A 728 12.15 44.48 24.96
CA ALA A 728 12.50 45.73 24.28
C ALA A 728 12.28 45.65 22.75
N ALA A 729 12.53 44.50 22.13
CA ALA A 729 12.26 44.27 20.71
C ALA A 729 10.75 44.38 20.41
N ILE A 730 9.90 43.76 21.25
CA ILE A 730 8.45 43.83 21.10
C ILE A 730 7.92 45.26 21.30
N GLU A 731 8.35 45.95 22.36
CA GLU A 731 7.94 47.33 22.66
C GLU A 731 8.30 48.28 21.51
N ARG A 732 9.50 48.12 20.95
CA ARG A 732 9.97 48.88 19.78
C ARG A 732 9.13 48.59 18.54
N ALA A 733 8.83 47.33 18.26
CA ALA A 733 7.99 46.96 17.11
C ALA A 733 6.57 47.55 17.21
N ILE A 734 5.95 47.45 18.39
CA ILE A 734 4.62 48.03 18.64
C ILE A 734 4.66 49.56 18.50
N SER A 735 5.68 50.21 19.07
CA SER A 735 5.83 51.67 18.97
C SER A 735 6.09 52.15 17.55
N LEU A 736 6.83 51.38 16.74
CA LEU A 736 7.18 51.74 15.37
C LEU A 736 5.95 51.67 14.45
N HIS A 737 5.16 50.61 14.57
CA HIS A 737 4.08 50.31 13.63
C HIS A 737 2.69 50.75 14.08
N ALA A 738 2.52 51.04 15.37
CA ALA A 738 1.25 51.42 16.00
C ALA A 738 0.07 50.56 15.48
N PRO A 739 0.10 49.23 15.70
CA PRO A 739 -0.95 48.34 15.19
C PRO A 739 -2.32 48.68 15.78
N ASP A 740 -3.34 48.69 14.94
CA ASP A 740 -4.72 49.00 15.34
C ASP A 740 -5.31 47.82 16.13
N ARG A 741 -5.65 48.07 17.39
CA ARG A 741 -6.24 47.06 18.29
C ARG A 741 -7.58 46.53 17.83
N GLY A 742 -8.32 47.31 17.03
CA GLY A 742 -9.61 46.93 16.47
C GLY A 742 -9.49 46.03 15.23
N ASP A 743 -8.29 45.86 14.68
CA ASP A 743 -8.06 45.15 13.42
C ASP A 743 -7.03 44.02 13.60
N PRO A 744 -7.46 42.78 13.88
CA PRO A 744 -6.57 41.64 14.06
C PRO A 744 -5.65 41.38 12.85
N ILE A 745 -6.08 41.71 11.63
CA ILE A 745 -5.27 41.51 10.42
C ILE A 745 -4.14 42.55 10.37
N ASP A 746 -4.42 43.80 10.78
CA ASP A 746 -3.39 44.84 10.91
C ASP A 746 -2.33 44.43 11.95
N ILE A 747 -2.76 43.95 13.12
CA ILE A 747 -1.88 43.49 14.20
C ILE A 747 -0.98 42.36 13.71
N ILE A 748 -1.55 41.31 13.10
CA ILE A 748 -0.77 40.18 12.57
C ILE A 748 0.19 40.65 11.49
N SER A 749 -0.25 41.53 10.57
CA SER A 749 0.62 42.00 9.49
C SER A 749 1.84 42.80 9.99
N LYS A 750 1.66 43.59 11.05
CA LYS A 750 2.72 44.45 11.59
C LYS A 750 3.67 43.73 12.53
N VAL A 751 3.14 42.94 13.48
CA VAL A 751 3.93 42.36 14.60
C VAL A 751 3.71 40.86 14.80
N GLY A 752 3.01 40.19 13.88
CA GLY A 752 2.72 38.76 13.93
C GLY A 752 3.68 37.86 13.15
N GLY A 753 3.22 36.65 12.88
CA GLY A 753 3.93 35.59 12.16
C GLY A 753 3.01 34.87 11.17
N PHE A 754 3.56 34.24 10.14
CA PHE A 754 2.75 33.47 9.16
C PHE A 754 2.09 32.25 9.81
N ASP A 755 2.73 31.68 10.83
CA ASP A 755 2.20 30.62 11.68
C ASP A 755 0.93 31.07 12.43
N ILE A 756 0.96 32.24 13.07
CA ILE A 756 -0.20 32.83 13.76
C ILE A 756 -1.32 33.09 12.75
N ALA A 757 -1.01 33.71 11.60
CA ALA A 757 -2.00 34.00 10.57
C ALA A 757 -2.66 32.72 10.02
N GLY A 758 -1.86 31.70 9.72
CA GLY A 758 -2.34 30.39 9.28
C GLY A 758 -3.24 29.72 10.33
N LEU A 759 -2.83 29.71 11.60
CA LEU A 759 -3.62 29.14 12.68
C LEU A 759 -4.92 29.92 12.93
N THR A 760 -4.92 31.25 12.80
CA THR A 760 -6.15 32.05 12.81
C THR A 760 -7.11 31.58 11.73
N GLY A 761 -6.59 31.29 10.53
CA GLY A 761 -7.35 30.65 9.45
C GLY A 761 -7.90 29.28 9.82
N VAL A 762 -7.13 28.43 10.51
CA VAL A 762 -7.58 27.10 10.97
C VAL A 762 -8.75 27.22 11.94
N PHE A 763 -8.70 28.17 12.88
CA PHE A 763 -9.81 28.39 13.82
C PHE A 763 -11.08 28.89 13.13
N LEU A 764 -10.97 29.83 12.20
CA LEU A 764 -12.09 30.31 11.39
C LEU A 764 -12.67 29.17 10.53
N GLY A 765 -11.80 28.39 9.89
CA GLY A 765 -12.16 27.21 9.12
C GLY A 765 -12.94 26.17 9.93
N GLY A 766 -12.56 25.97 11.20
CA GLY A 766 -13.29 25.11 12.13
C GLY A 766 -14.75 25.52 12.29
N ALA A 767 -15.02 26.81 12.43
CA ALA A 767 -16.36 27.34 12.54
C ALA A 767 -17.14 27.26 11.22
N ILE A 768 -16.50 27.57 10.09
CA ILE A 768 -17.09 27.50 8.74
C ILE A 768 -17.51 26.07 8.40
N PHE A 769 -16.62 25.10 8.62
CA PHE A 769 -16.82 23.70 8.22
C PHE A 769 -17.37 22.80 9.33
N ARG A 770 -17.72 23.40 10.48
CA ARG A 770 -18.25 22.72 11.66
C ARG A 770 -17.35 21.56 12.12
N ILE A 771 -16.05 21.84 12.24
CA ILE A 771 -15.03 20.96 12.80
C ILE A 771 -14.56 21.55 14.14
N PRO A 772 -14.62 20.80 15.25
CA PRO A 772 -13.96 21.17 16.50
C PRO A 772 -12.45 21.36 16.30
N ILE A 773 -11.92 22.48 16.76
CA ILE A 773 -10.48 22.79 16.71
C ILE A 773 -9.92 22.83 18.12
N VAL A 774 -8.91 22.00 18.38
CA VAL A 774 -8.25 21.92 19.68
C VAL A 774 -7.05 22.88 19.71
N ILE A 775 -7.09 23.81 20.66
CA ILE A 775 -6.02 24.77 20.93
C ILE A 775 -4.90 24.03 21.67
N ASP A 776 -3.66 24.18 21.21
CA ASP A 776 -2.47 23.63 21.87
C ASP A 776 -1.99 24.51 23.03
N GLY A 777 -0.88 25.23 22.86
CA GLY A 777 -0.30 26.12 23.86
C GLY A 777 -0.48 27.61 23.54
N PHE A 778 0.47 28.42 24.00
CA PHE A 778 0.39 29.88 23.93
C PHE A 778 0.23 30.44 22.51
N ILE A 779 1.02 29.98 21.53
CA ILE A 779 0.96 30.51 20.16
C ILE A 779 -0.41 30.23 19.54
N SER A 780 -0.88 28.99 19.68
CA SER A 780 -2.21 28.57 19.20
C SER A 780 -3.33 29.36 19.88
N SER A 781 -3.25 29.64 21.19
CA SER A 781 -4.28 30.43 21.88
C SER A 781 -4.30 31.89 21.43
N VAL A 782 -3.15 32.48 21.09
CA VAL A 782 -3.10 33.84 20.49
C VAL A 782 -3.75 33.86 19.11
N ALA A 783 -3.49 32.85 18.28
CA ALA A 783 -4.14 32.72 16.97
C ALA A 783 -5.66 32.52 17.08
N ALA A 784 -6.11 31.76 18.09
CA ALA A 784 -7.52 31.62 18.46
C ALA A 784 -8.14 32.96 18.89
N LEU A 785 -7.43 33.75 19.70
CA LEU A 785 -7.89 35.10 20.09
C LEU A 785 -8.01 36.03 18.89
N CYS A 786 -7.07 35.96 17.93
CA CYS A 786 -7.19 36.73 16.69
C CYS A 786 -8.46 36.35 15.91
N ALA A 787 -8.74 35.05 15.77
CA ALA A 787 -9.96 34.57 15.11
C ALA A 787 -11.23 35.05 15.84
N ALA A 788 -11.24 34.97 17.18
CA ALA A 788 -12.35 35.42 18.02
C ALA A 788 -12.60 36.93 17.90
N ARG A 789 -11.55 37.74 17.72
CA ARG A 789 -11.68 39.18 17.52
C ARG A 789 -12.12 39.55 16.10
N LEU A 790 -11.91 38.67 15.12
CA LEU A 790 -12.50 38.81 13.78
C LEU A 790 -13.98 38.43 13.78
N VAL A 791 -14.32 37.26 14.33
CA VAL A 791 -15.70 36.76 14.41
C VAL A 791 -15.92 36.05 15.75
N PRO A 792 -16.58 36.68 16.74
CA PRO A 792 -16.73 36.11 18.09
C PRO A 792 -17.36 34.71 18.15
N ASP A 793 -18.29 34.41 17.24
CA ASP A 793 -18.98 33.11 17.20
C ASP A 793 -18.04 31.92 16.97
N CYS A 794 -16.84 32.13 16.42
CA CYS A 794 -15.89 31.04 16.21
C CYS A 794 -15.36 30.42 17.51
N ILE A 795 -15.40 31.13 18.66
CA ILE A 795 -15.05 30.60 19.99
C ILE A 795 -15.87 29.34 20.31
N GLY A 796 -17.10 29.30 19.80
CA GLY A 796 -18.01 28.17 19.92
C GLY A 796 -17.46 26.84 19.37
N TYR A 797 -16.44 26.89 18.50
CA TYR A 797 -15.81 25.73 17.84
C TYR A 797 -14.44 25.36 18.38
N MET A 798 -13.98 26.04 19.44
CA MET A 798 -12.64 25.85 20.00
C MET A 798 -12.68 25.02 21.29
N LEU A 799 -11.67 24.17 21.47
CA LEU A 799 -11.45 23.37 22.68
C LEU A 799 -10.04 23.64 23.23
N PRO A 800 -9.88 24.21 24.42
CA PRO A 800 -8.56 24.39 25.03
C PRO A 800 -8.00 23.07 25.53
N SER A 801 -6.80 22.69 25.09
CA SER A 801 -6.14 21.47 25.58
C SER A 801 -5.56 21.66 26.98
N HIS A 802 -4.50 22.45 27.10
CA HIS A 802 -3.74 22.68 28.32
C HIS A 802 -3.50 24.17 28.58
N CYS A 803 -3.25 24.53 29.84
CA CYS A 803 -2.68 25.83 30.15
C CYS A 803 -1.16 25.75 29.99
N SER A 804 -0.60 26.43 28.99
CA SER A 804 0.85 26.46 28.75
C SER A 804 1.59 27.11 29.92
N GLY A 805 2.81 26.66 30.22
CA GLY A 805 3.69 27.27 31.23
C GLY A 805 4.19 28.69 30.91
N GLU A 806 3.68 29.31 29.83
CA GLU A 806 4.02 30.67 29.43
C GLU A 806 3.16 31.68 30.23
N PRO A 807 3.71 32.81 30.70
CA PRO A 807 3.00 33.74 31.60
C PRO A 807 1.68 34.30 31.06
N ALA A 808 1.56 34.34 29.73
CA ALA A 808 0.43 34.91 29.01
C ALA A 808 -0.68 33.89 28.71
N ALA A 809 -0.41 32.59 28.80
CA ALA A 809 -1.33 31.57 28.31
C ALA A 809 -2.68 31.58 29.05
N SER A 810 -2.65 31.69 30.37
CA SER A 810 -3.87 31.80 31.18
C SER A 810 -4.67 33.07 30.86
N LYS A 811 -3.98 34.20 30.67
CA LYS A 811 -4.63 35.49 30.36
C LYS A 811 -5.36 35.47 29.02
N VAL A 812 -4.77 34.81 28.02
CA VAL A 812 -5.39 34.64 26.70
C VAL A 812 -6.59 33.70 26.78
N LEU A 813 -6.52 32.63 27.58
CA LEU A 813 -7.65 31.74 27.80
C LEU A 813 -8.80 32.43 28.58
N ASP A 814 -8.46 33.26 29.56
CA ASP A 814 -9.43 34.09 30.31
C ASP A 814 -10.16 35.05 29.35
N GLU A 815 -9.43 35.72 28.46
CA GLU A 815 -10.00 36.61 27.44
C GLU A 815 -10.92 35.87 26.45
N LEU A 816 -10.58 34.63 26.11
CA LEU A 816 -11.41 33.75 25.28
C LEU A 816 -12.62 33.18 26.05
N GLY A 817 -12.68 33.32 27.38
CA GLY A 817 -13.69 32.68 28.22
C GLY A 817 -13.62 31.15 28.19
N LEU A 818 -12.43 30.58 27.94
CA LEU A 818 -12.20 29.15 27.79
C LEU A 818 -11.34 28.61 28.93
N SER A 819 -11.61 27.39 29.37
CA SER A 819 -10.87 26.72 30.44
C SER A 819 -10.26 25.42 29.95
N ALA A 820 -8.94 25.27 30.07
CA ALA A 820 -8.20 24.08 29.67
C ALA A 820 -8.63 22.77 30.39
N LEU A 821 -8.41 21.64 29.72
CA LEU A 821 -8.63 20.29 30.25
C LEU A 821 -7.43 19.76 31.04
N LEU A 822 -6.21 20.16 30.67
CA LEU A 822 -4.96 19.72 31.26
C LEU A 822 -4.21 20.87 31.95
N ASP A 823 -3.61 20.56 33.09
CA ASP A 823 -2.63 21.42 33.77
C ASP A 823 -1.38 20.58 34.07
N CYS A 824 -0.44 20.58 33.13
CA CYS A 824 0.76 19.74 33.16
C CYS A 824 2.07 20.55 33.06
N GLY A 825 1.99 21.88 33.09
CA GLY A 825 3.16 22.75 32.91
C GLY A 825 3.87 22.61 31.55
N MET A 826 3.16 22.11 30.53
CA MET A 826 3.71 21.91 29.18
C MET A 826 4.00 23.25 28.50
N SER A 827 5.07 23.30 27.70
CA SER A 827 5.50 24.49 26.95
C SER A 827 6.32 24.14 25.71
N LEU A 828 6.16 22.91 25.20
CA LEU A 828 6.89 22.41 24.02
C LEU A 828 6.39 23.05 22.72
N GLY A 829 5.07 23.19 22.56
CA GLY A 829 4.45 23.57 21.28
C GLY A 829 4.21 22.34 20.39
N GLU A 830 4.32 22.51 19.08
CA GLU A 830 4.13 21.50 18.03
C GLU A 830 2.73 20.86 17.97
N GLY A 831 1.79 21.22 18.84
CA GLY A 831 0.50 20.54 18.99
C GLY A 831 0.49 19.44 20.04
N SER A 832 1.55 19.30 20.84
CA SER A 832 1.71 18.24 21.82
C SER A 832 0.59 18.16 22.86
N GLY A 833 0.13 19.29 23.39
CA GLY A 833 -1.00 19.34 24.31
C GLY A 833 -2.33 19.08 23.61
N ALA A 834 -2.52 19.62 22.41
CA ALA A 834 -3.72 19.37 21.61
C ALA A 834 -3.89 17.89 21.23
N VAL A 835 -2.79 17.19 20.94
CA VAL A 835 -2.79 15.73 20.73
C VAL A 835 -3.07 14.98 22.04
N ALA A 836 -2.48 15.41 23.16
CA ALA A 836 -2.63 14.74 24.45
C ALA A 836 -4.09 14.68 24.96
N VAL A 837 -4.93 15.65 24.58
CA VAL A 837 -6.35 15.64 24.98
C VAL A 837 -7.23 14.77 24.09
N MET A 838 -6.78 14.31 22.92
CA MET A 838 -7.60 13.51 22.03
C MET A 838 -8.09 12.20 22.69
N PRO A 839 -7.23 11.40 23.34
CA PRO A 839 -7.68 10.21 24.05
C PRO A 839 -8.64 10.53 25.21
N LEU A 840 -8.48 11.67 25.89
CA LEU A 840 -9.39 12.08 26.96
C LEU A 840 -10.79 12.39 26.42
N LEU A 841 -10.88 13.06 25.26
CA LEU A 841 -12.15 13.32 24.59
C LEU A 841 -12.81 12.01 24.13
N GLU A 842 -12.04 11.05 23.64
CA GLU A 842 -12.54 9.72 23.28
C GLU A 842 -13.05 8.94 24.48
N MET A 843 -12.35 8.98 25.62
CA MET A 843 -12.82 8.37 26.86
C MET A 843 -14.18 8.94 27.27
N GLY A 844 -14.32 10.28 27.26
CA GLY A 844 -15.60 10.94 27.53
C GLY A 844 -16.70 10.55 26.55
N LEU A 845 -16.39 10.51 25.25
CA LEU A 845 -17.34 10.14 24.20
C LEU A 845 -17.74 8.65 24.26
N SER A 846 -16.83 7.77 24.64
CA SER A 846 -17.09 6.35 24.84
C SER A 846 -18.14 6.15 25.93
N VAL A 847 -17.95 6.76 27.11
CA VAL A 847 -18.96 6.72 28.19
C VAL A 847 -20.29 7.30 27.70
N TYR A 848 -20.25 8.43 26.99
CA TYR A 848 -21.45 9.05 26.42
C TYR A 848 -22.24 8.12 25.48
N LYS A 849 -21.55 7.28 24.70
CA LYS A 849 -22.18 6.39 23.71
C LYS A 849 -22.63 5.06 24.29
N SER A 850 -21.80 4.39 25.09
CA SER A 850 -21.96 2.96 25.40
C SER A 850 -22.49 2.66 26.80
N MET A 851 -22.52 3.63 27.71
CA MET A 851 -22.96 3.38 29.08
C MET A 851 -24.49 3.28 29.16
N SER A 852 -24.97 2.31 29.95
CA SER A 852 -26.41 2.11 30.17
C SER A 852 -27.07 3.32 30.82
N THR A 853 -28.35 3.51 30.55
CA THR A 853 -29.16 4.55 31.20
C THR A 853 -29.69 4.07 32.55
N PHE A 854 -30.10 5.00 33.44
CA PHE A 854 -30.75 4.66 34.71
C PHE A 854 -31.99 3.77 34.53
N GLU A 855 -32.74 3.97 33.44
CA GLU A 855 -33.90 3.16 33.07
C GLU A 855 -33.51 1.70 32.75
N GLU A 856 -32.44 1.50 31.98
CA GLU A 856 -31.96 0.16 31.60
C GLU A 856 -31.45 -0.65 32.80
N ILE A 857 -30.83 0.00 33.78
CA ILE A 857 -30.33 -0.68 34.99
C ILE A 857 -31.34 -0.72 36.14
N ARG A 858 -32.56 -0.18 35.95
CA ARG A 858 -33.65 -0.16 36.94
C ARG A 858 -33.26 0.55 38.26
N VAL A 859 -32.53 1.64 38.17
CA VAL A 859 -32.17 2.50 39.31
C VAL A 859 -32.87 3.84 39.15
N GLU A 860 -33.39 4.40 40.25
CA GLU A 860 -34.01 5.73 40.20
C GLU A 860 -33.01 6.79 39.73
N GLN A 861 -33.44 7.63 38.80
CA GLN A 861 -32.61 8.69 38.24
C GLN A 861 -32.32 9.75 39.32
N TYR A 862 -31.08 10.22 39.40
CA TYR A 862 -30.72 11.33 40.29
C TYR A 862 -31.55 12.60 39.99
N GLU A 863 -32.05 13.24 41.03
CA GLU A 863 -32.65 14.57 40.95
C GLU A 863 -31.58 15.66 41.10
N GLU A 864 -31.68 16.69 40.25
CA GLU A 864 -30.84 17.88 40.34
C GLU A 864 -31.36 18.76 41.49
N LEU A 865 -30.80 18.56 42.69
CA LEU A 865 -31.10 19.39 43.86
C LEU A 865 -30.44 20.77 43.67
N LYS A 866 -31.24 21.84 43.75
CA LYS A 866 -30.81 23.23 43.58
C LYS A 866 -30.00 23.76 44.75
#